data_AF-W7PIE8-F1
#
_entry.id   AF-W7PIE8-F1
#
_cell.length_a   1.000
_cell.length_b   1.000
_cell.length_c   1.000
_cell.angle_alpha   90.00
_cell.angle_beta   90.00
_cell.angle_gamma   90.00
#
_symmetry.space_group_name_H-M   'P 1'
#
loop_
_entity.id
_entity.type
_entity.pdbx_description
1 polymer ?
#
loop_
_entity_poly.entity_id
_entity_poly.type
_entity_poly.pdbx_seq_one_letter_code
_entity_poly.pdbx_strand_id
1 'polypeptide(L)'
;MKLDHCLFGYDDGHRLIASSLPLGEESAYLTELSDLAPGVVFGSSKGYWTGSPAPSIGRYVLMYTWPAPEMPRPGCVWTHALLLEPAMLESIEDLSILQGVITRPSVSIEIDYYRQPLEVDLNKTNSSQLPLDITIVEKLIDSLYGRISTNIEVLSSDRLDQPLFAVWSQQWPKLRRNFRFQTAASRMQRPTGSARFDIIAIFSQDESNNSESENISSSWLNNALTDVQSGGKTSLRTFLWEYGRDVRKQRGSFRPLAEIHSLGYKSQVGAVQRIINIISESFPTLNDAKHLKQHLVDGILAGHEQIMLITNIMLSGNEKEIMFPAITMAGVDNLIGFWPQKAKSVLDLFILSSHSSSESGRVIFESLIETIQSSDFWTLSYAHPIARKIVTKRNPEFLLATGYKLDDVDVISLLPLVPSATKGLSHFINDMISRDNKNIASMVFDYFPDIAVAQVVQRINVKTFVPKVWKKKLLSQYNYLLKDEVIRTVTHSSLLFDIADALGWLSDAVIVEGLEPWYNSLMTVTNDLDEQEADMLDCFFIVLAIKNGGDKGLHVIEKLYINLHHKILKSKLSQKSRDMLSQQLPDVGWLRGWDLGYRFRLAIAKAYICNRWPVESYVGLASDSKGRELLADAASDVEGGREYSNAAWRY
;
A
#
# COMPACT_ATOMS: atom_id res chain seq x y z
N MET A 1 48.16 13.71 -19.88
CA MET A 1 47.72 12.30 -20.04
C MET A 1 48.57 11.66 -21.12
N LYS A 2 48.89 10.36 -21.04
CA LYS A 2 49.61 9.64 -22.11
C LYS A 2 48.63 9.01 -23.09
N LEU A 3 48.86 9.19 -24.39
CA LEU A 3 48.02 8.68 -25.45
C LEU A 3 48.88 7.93 -26.48
N ASP A 4 48.56 6.67 -26.71
CA ASP A 4 49.19 5.90 -27.77
C ASP A 4 48.72 6.40 -29.15
N HIS A 5 49.63 6.39 -30.11
CA HIS A 5 49.42 6.81 -31.50
C HIS A 5 50.35 6.07 -32.46
N CYS A 6 50.00 6.11 -33.74
CA CYS A 6 50.83 5.56 -34.81
C CYS A 6 50.67 6.30 -36.14
N LEU A 7 51.66 6.13 -37.02
CA LEU A 7 51.73 6.72 -38.35
C LEU A 7 51.73 5.63 -39.42
N PHE A 8 50.83 5.78 -40.40
CA PHE A 8 50.81 4.99 -41.63
C PHE A 8 51.14 5.88 -42.83
N GLY A 9 51.80 5.28 -43.82
CA GLY A 9 52.11 5.92 -45.09
C GLY A 9 52.93 4.99 -45.97
N TYR A 10 53.78 5.57 -46.83
CA TYR A 10 54.37 4.84 -47.95
C TYR A 10 55.88 4.62 -47.79
N ASP A 11 56.27 3.35 -47.78
CA ASP A 11 57.67 2.89 -47.84
C ASP A 11 57.63 1.53 -48.59
N ASP A 12 57.92 1.48 -49.89
CA ASP A 12 57.67 0.30 -50.76
C ASP A 12 56.23 -0.28 -50.72
N GLY A 13 55.26 0.59 -50.42
CA GLY A 13 53.85 0.24 -50.25
C GLY A 13 53.23 0.96 -49.06
N HIS A 14 51.90 0.99 -48.98
CA HIS A 14 51.21 1.54 -47.81
C HIS A 14 51.36 0.60 -46.61
N ARG A 15 51.97 1.07 -45.53
CA ARG A 15 52.24 0.28 -44.31
C ARG A 15 52.34 1.14 -43.06
N LEU A 16 52.40 0.48 -41.91
CA LEU A 16 52.77 1.08 -40.64
C LEU A 16 54.23 1.58 -40.69
N ILE A 17 54.44 2.86 -40.42
CA ILE A 17 55.77 3.49 -40.38
C ILE A 17 56.33 3.47 -38.95
N ALA A 18 55.51 3.84 -37.98
CA ALA A 18 55.89 3.91 -36.57
C ALA A 18 54.68 3.80 -35.67
N SER A 19 54.85 3.20 -34.50
CA SER A 19 53.81 3.08 -33.48
C SER A 19 54.42 3.12 -32.09
N SER A 20 53.72 3.78 -31.17
CA SER A 20 54.03 3.79 -29.74
C SER A 20 53.52 2.54 -29.02
N LEU A 21 52.58 1.83 -29.63
CA LEU A 21 52.00 0.59 -29.14
C LEU A 21 52.16 -0.54 -30.18
N PRO A 22 52.63 -1.74 -29.80
CA PRO A 22 52.65 -2.88 -30.70
C PRO A 22 51.23 -3.24 -31.18
N LEU A 23 50.99 -3.20 -32.50
CA LEU A 23 49.66 -3.43 -33.06
C LEU A 23 49.30 -4.92 -33.24
N GLY A 24 50.29 -5.82 -33.26
CA GLY A 24 50.07 -7.26 -33.40
C GLY A 24 49.19 -7.61 -34.62
N GLU A 25 48.21 -8.48 -34.39
CA GLU A 25 47.27 -8.96 -35.43
C GLU A 25 46.37 -7.83 -35.99
N GLU A 26 46.15 -6.74 -35.25
CA GLU A 26 45.37 -5.58 -35.74
C GLU A 26 46.09 -4.79 -36.83
N SER A 27 47.41 -4.97 -36.98
CA SER A 27 48.21 -4.17 -37.92
C SER A 27 47.70 -4.27 -39.36
N ALA A 28 47.26 -5.45 -39.80
CA ALA A 28 46.76 -5.64 -41.17
C ALA A 28 45.45 -4.87 -41.41
N TYR A 29 44.50 -5.00 -40.48
CA TYR A 29 43.20 -4.31 -40.54
C TYR A 29 43.37 -2.79 -40.48
N LEU A 30 44.21 -2.28 -39.57
CA LEU A 30 44.47 -0.85 -39.46
C LEU A 30 45.24 -0.31 -40.67
N THR A 31 46.12 -1.11 -41.29
CA THR A 31 46.78 -0.73 -42.55
C THR A 31 45.75 -0.55 -43.67
N GLU A 32 44.79 -1.48 -43.84
CA GLU A 32 43.70 -1.36 -44.82
C GLU A 32 42.85 -0.10 -44.57
N LEU A 33 42.44 0.15 -43.31
CA LEU A 33 41.62 1.31 -42.95
C LEU A 33 42.35 2.65 -43.13
N SER A 34 43.66 2.66 -42.97
CA SER A 34 44.50 3.87 -43.03
C SER A 34 44.91 4.27 -44.45
N ASP A 35 44.67 3.41 -45.45
CA ASP A 35 44.97 3.72 -46.84
C ASP A 35 43.88 4.64 -47.45
N LEU A 36 44.10 5.07 -48.69
CA LEU A 36 43.19 5.93 -49.43
C LEU A 36 41.83 5.23 -49.63
N ALA A 37 40.78 5.83 -49.04
CA ALA A 37 39.43 5.30 -49.12
C ALA A 37 38.95 5.25 -50.59
N PRO A 38 38.37 4.11 -51.06
CA PRO A 38 38.01 3.94 -52.46
C PRO A 38 37.04 5.02 -52.98
N GLY A 39 37.40 5.69 -54.08
CA GLY A 39 36.54 6.70 -54.71
C GLY A 39 36.32 7.96 -53.88
N VAL A 40 37.16 8.22 -52.88
CA VAL A 40 37.14 9.47 -52.11
C VAL A 40 37.40 10.68 -53.01
N VAL A 41 36.69 11.76 -52.75
CA VAL A 41 36.96 13.08 -53.35
C VAL A 41 37.25 14.05 -52.21
N PHE A 42 38.49 14.54 -52.12
CA PHE A 42 38.89 15.44 -51.05
C PHE A 42 38.21 16.81 -51.14
N GLY A 43 37.96 17.34 -52.35
CA GLY A 43 37.19 18.58 -52.53
C GLY A 43 37.73 19.75 -51.71
N SER A 44 36.88 20.34 -50.87
CA SER A 44 37.21 21.40 -49.90
C SER A 44 37.87 20.89 -48.62
N SER A 45 37.83 19.58 -48.35
CA SER A 45 38.39 18.99 -47.15
C SER A 45 39.91 18.79 -47.25
N LYS A 46 40.59 18.96 -46.12
CA LYS A 46 42.03 18.67 -45.97
C LYS A 46 42.32 17.17 -45.85
N GLY A 47 41.30 16.35 -45.66
CA GLY A 47 41.42 14.93 -45.35
C GLY A 47 40.08 14.30 -44.98
N TYR A 48 40.09 13.19 -44.28
CA TYR A 48 38.89 12.60 -43.70
C TYR A 48 39.19 11.83 -42.43
N TRP A 49 38.17 11.66 -41.61
CA TRP A 49 38.23 10.88 -40.39
C TRP A 49 37.76 9.44 -40.62
N THR A 50 38.41 8.49 -39.95
CA THR A 50 37.94 7.12 -39.81
C THR A 50 37.97 6.73 -38.34
N GLY A 51 36.85 6.26 -37.80
CA GLY A 51 36.74 5.78 -36.42
C GLY A 51 36.33 4.31 -36.41
N SER A 52 37.04 3.46 -35.68
CA SER A 52 36.70 2.04 -35.55
C SER A 52 37.30 1.41 -34.28
N PRO A 53 36.62 0.45 -33.62
CA PRO A 53 37.24 -0.33 -32.56
C PRO A 53 38.33 -1.28 -33.11
N ALA A 54 39.41 -1.46 -32.35
CA ALA A 54 40.47 -2.44 -32.59
C ALA A 54 40.55 -3.39 -31.38
N PRO A 55 39.71 -4.45 -31.32
CA PRO A 55 39.52 -5.26 -30.12
C PRO A 55 40.78 -6.01 -29.68
N SER A 56 41.62 -6.48 -30.60
CA SER A 56 42.77 -7.33 -30.23
C SER A 56 43.87 -6.55 -29.51
N ILE A 57 43.89 -5.22 -29.65
CA ILE A 57 44.74 -4.32 -28.86
C ILE A 57 43.97 -3.58 -27.76
N GLY A 58 42.65 -3.82 -27.62
CA GLY A 58 41.81 -3.18 -26.60
C GLY A 58 41.71 -1.65 -26.73
N ARG A 59 41.77 -1.12 -27.96
CA ARG A 59 41.73 0.34 -28.24
C ARG A 59 40.56 0.71 -29.15
N TYR A 60 40.15 1.97 -29.10
CA TYR A 60 39.38 2.61 -30.16
C TYR A 60 40.33 3.43 -31.02
N VAL A 61 40.30 3.24 -32.33
CA VAL A 61 41.23 3.91 -33.25
C VAL A 61 40.52 5.06 -33.94
N LEU A 62 41.06 6.27 -33.77
CA LEU A 62 40.62 7.47 -34.48
C LEU A 62 41.74 7.90 -35.44
N MET A 63 41.48 7.79 -36.73
CA MET A 63 42.42 8.11 -37.80
C MET A 63 42.02 9.40 -38.51
N TYR A 64 43.03 10.17 -38.89
CA TYR A 64 42.86 11.21 -39.90
C TYR A 64 43.81 10.97 -41.07
N THR A 65 43.26 10.97 -42.28
CA THR A 65 43.98 10.70 -43.51
C THR A 65 44.07 11.95 -44.38
N TRP A 66 45.29 12.36 -44.73
CA TRP A 66 45.57 13.47 -45.64
C TRP A 66 46.07 12.96 -46.99
N PRO A 67 45.78 13.66 -48.11
CA PRO A 67 46.54 13.47 -49.33
C PRO A 67 48.01 13.86 -49.11
N ALA A 68 48.92 13.10 -49.73
CA ALA A 68 50.36 13.32 -49.70
C ALA A 68 50.88 13.66 -51.12
N PRO A 69 50.53 14.84 -51.68
CA PRO A 69 50.98 15.26 -53.02
C PRO A 69 52.49 15.42 -53.13
N GLU A 70 53.20 15.55 -52.00
CA GLU A 70 54.65 15.58 -51.94
C GLU A 70 55.31 14.24 -52.32
N MET A 71 54.55 13.13 -52.33
CA MET A 71 55.07 11.81 -52.67
C MET A 71 55.11 11.61 -54.20
N PRO A 72 56.09 10.86 -54.73
CA PRO A 72 56.26 10.69 -56.19
C PRO A 72 55.09 10.01 -56.90
N ARG A 73 54.30 9.20 -56.17
CA ARG A 73 53.20 8.40 -56.72
C ARG A 73 51.85 9.07 -56.43
N PRO A 74 51.00 9.33 -57.44
CA PRO A 74 49.64 9.81 -57.23
C PRO A 74 48.82 8.86 -56.35
N GLY A 75 47.98 9.42 -55.48
CA GLY A 75 47.12 8.66 -54.58
C GLY A 75 47.77 8.26 -53.24
N CYS A 76 49.02 8.66 -52.99
CA CYS A 76 49.63 8.47 -51.66
C CYS A 76 48.92 9.31 -50.60
N VAL A 77 48.89 8.76 -49.38
CA VAL A 77 48.30 9.39 -48.21
C VAL A 77 49.20 9.26 -47.00
N TRP A 78 49.04 10.19 -46.06
CA TRP A 78 49.52 10.06 -44.69
C TRP A 78 48.33 9.83 -43.78
N THR A 79 48.44 8.89 -42.83
CA THR A 79 47.40 8.69 -41.82
C THR A 79 48.01 8.67 -40.43
N HIS A 80 47.53 9.57 -39.59
CA HIS A 80 47.85 9.60 -38.17
C HIS A 80 46.68 9.01 -37.39
N ALA A 81 46.97 8.03 -36.54
CA ALA A 81 45.96 7.31 -35.78
C ALA A 81 46.21 7.45 -34.27
N LEU A 82 45.20 7.92 -33.55
CA LEU A 82 45.16 7.91 -32.09
C LEU A 82 44.56 6.59 -31.61
N LEU A 83 45.23 5.95 -30.66
CA LEU A 83 44.84 4.67 -30.08
C LEU A 83 44.25 4.92 -28.69
N LEU A 84 42.96 5.21 -28.65
CA LEU A 84 42.24 5.67 -27.47
C LEU A 84 41.91 4.48 -26.56
N GLU A 85 42.26 4.60 -25.28
CA GLU A 85 41.77 3.64 -24.29
C GLU A 85 40.26 3.78 -24.12
N PRO A 86 39.52 2.67 -23.94
CA PRO A 86 38.09 2.74 -23.68
C PRO A 86 37.75 3.70 -22.53
N ALA A 87 38.48 3.66 -21.41
CA ALA A 87 38.23 4.50 -20.24
C ALA A 87 38.40 6.01 -20.54
N MET A 88 39.38 6.34 -21.38
CA MET A 88 39.59 7.71 -21.85
C MET A 88 38.39 8.21 -22.65
N LEU A 89 37.87 7.39 -23.57
CA LEU A 89 36.71 7.74 -24.40
C LEU A 89 35.42 7.97 -23.57
N GLU A 90 35.30 7.32 -22.40
CA GLU A 90 34.20 7.55 -21.46
C GLU A 90 34.35 8.86 -20.67
N SER A 91 35.59 9.23 -20.35
CA SER A 91 35.88 10.43 -19.55
C SER A 91 35.73 11.73 -20.34
N ILE A 92 35.85 11.68 -21.66
CA ILE A 92 35.76 12.86 -22.53
C ILE A 92 34.29 13.16 -22.85
N GLU A 93 33.82 14.34 -22.42
CA GLU A 93 32.44 14.78 -22.66
C GLU A 93 32.22 15.24 -24.10
N ASP A 94 33.15 16.00 -24.65
CA ASP A 94 33.17 16.49 -26.03
C ASP A 94 34.37 15.90 -26.78
N LEU A 95 34.10 14.96 -27.69
CA LEU A 95 35.11 14.28 -28.48
C LEU A 95 35.69 15.16 -29.58
N SER A 96 35.11 16.33 -29.86
CA SER A 96 35.65 17.27 -30.86
C SER A 96 37.07 17.73 -30.52
N ILE A 97 37.43 17.75 -29.24
CA ILE A 97 38.78 18.11 -28.77
C ILE A 97 39.87 17.20 -29.34
N LEU A 98 39.55 15.95 -29.70
CA LEU A 98 40.50 15.00 -30.27
C LEU A 98 40.99 15.44 -31.65
N GLN A 99 40.23 16.30 -32.34
CA GLN A 99 40.63 16.85 -33.62
C GLN A 99 41.90 17.69 -33.51
N GLY A 100 42.10 18.39 -32.38
CA GLY A 100 43.28 19.22 -32.11
C GLY A 100 44.54 18.42 -31.75
N VAL A 101 44.43 17.10 -31.52
CA VAL A 101 45.57 16.24 -31.17
C VAL A 101 46.23 15.66 -32.42
N ILE A 102 45.48 15.55 -33.52
CA ILE A 102 45.97 15.02 -34.78
C ILE A 102 47.00 15.97 -35.40
N THR A 103 48.17 15.42 -35.78
CA THR A 103 49.26 16.18 -36.42
C THR A 103 49.61 15.55 -37.77
N ARG A 104 49.64 16.35 -38.84
CA ARG A 104 50.12 15.91 -40.16
C ARG A 104 51.65 15.76 -40.11
N PRO A 105 52.23 14.65 -40.59
CA PRO A 105 53.68 14.51 -40.65
C PRO A 105 54.31 15.57 -41.57
N SER A 106 55.51 16.02 -41.21
CA SER A 106 56.37 16.85 -42.04
C SER A 106 57.11 16.03 -43.10
N VAL A 107 57.68 16.71 -44.11
CA VAL A 107 58.49 16.07 -45.17
C VAL A 107 59.69 15.32 -44.58
N SER A 108 60.31 15.85 -43.51
CA SER A 108 61.24 15.11 -42.65
C SER A 108 60.48 14.48 -41.49
N ILE A 109 60.20 13.18 -41.56
CA ILE A 109 59.43 12.46 -40.55
C ILE A 109 60.31 12.20 -39.32
N GLU A 110 59.91 12.72 -38.17
CA GLU A 110 60.50 12.37 -36.88
C GLU A 110 59.94 11.03 -36.40
N ILE A 111 60.51 9.91 -36.86
CA ILE A 111 60.00 8.55 -36.57
C ILE A 111 59.89 8.29 -35.06
N ASP A 112 60.83 8.79 -34.26
CA ASP A 112 60.85 8.56 -32.82
C ASP A 112 59.69 9.24 -32.08
N TYR A 113 59.13 10.33 -32.62
CA TYR A 113 57.91 10.97 -32.09
C TYR A 113 56.74 9.98 -32.07
N TYR A 114 56.58 9.21 -33.14
CA TYR A 114 55.51 8.23 -33.29
C TYR A 114 55.78 6.90 -32.57
N ARG A 115 56.99 6.69 -32.04
CA ARG A 115 57.37 5.52 -31.23
C ARG A 115 57.17 5.72 -29.73
N GLN A 116 56.90 6.95 -29.29
CA GLN A 116 56.64 7.27 -27.90
C GLN A 116 55.18 7.73 -27.73
N PRO A 117 54.52 7.39 -26.61
CA PRO A 117 53.19 7.90 -26.32
C PRO A 117 53.16 9.43 -26.24
N LEU A 118 52.10 10.04 -26.75
CA LEU A 118 51.89 11.50 -26.72
C LEU A 118 51.53 11.96 -25.31
N GLU A 119 52.19 13.02 -24.84
CA GLU A 119 51.74 13.76 -23.66
C GLU A 119 50.72 14.83 -24.08
N VAL A 120 49.43 14.53 -23.85
CA VAL A 120 48.32 15.41 -24.22
C VAL A 120 47.68 16.01 -22.98
N ASP A 121 47.49 17.32 -22.98
CA ASP A 121 46.69 18.05 -21.99
C ASP A 121 45.35 18.43 -22.63
N LEU A 122 44.38 17.52 -22.56
CA LEU A 122 43.06 17.69 -23.17
C LEU A 122 42.27 18.88 -22.60
N ASN A 123 42.62 19.39 -21.41
CA ASN A 123 41.99 20.57 -20.82
C ASN A 123 42.44 21.88 -21.50
N LYS A 124 43.58 21.86 -22.21
CA LYS A 124 44.10 23.01 -22.97
C LYS A 124 43.71 22.97 -24.44
N THR A 125 43.15 21.85 -24.91
CA THR A 125 42.69 21.72 -26.29
C THR A 125 41.33 22.40 -26.42
N ASN A 126 41.27 23.47 -27.20
CA ASN A 126 40.00 24.16 -27.46
C ASN A 126 39.08 23.25 -28.28
N SER A 127 37.80 23.20 -27.92
CA SER A 127 36.77 22.62 -28.77
C SER A 127 36.66 23.41 -30.08
N SER A 128 36.22 22.72 -31.14
CA SER A 128 36.02 23.37 -32.44
C SER A 128 34.92 24.43 -32.32
N GLN A 129 35.24 25.68 -32.63
CA GLN A 129 34.28 26.81 -32.63
C GLN A 129 33.51 26.94 -33.97
N LEU A 130 33.65 25.96 -34.87
CA LEU A 130 32.95 26.00 -36.15
C LEU A 130 31.43 25.86 -35.92
N PRO A 131 30.61 26.64 -36.65
CA PRO A 131 29.16 26.54 -36.54
C PRO A 131 28.69 25.14 -36.96
N LEU A 132 27.84 24.55 -36.13
CA LEU A 132 27.31 23.20 -36.34
C LEU A 132 26.20 23.20 -37.41
N ASP A 133 26.35 22.38 -38.44
CA ASP A 133 25.30 22.17 -39.45
C ASP A 133 24.19 21.28 -38.88
N ILE A 134 23.14 21.91 -38.38
CA ILE A 134 22.03 21.24 -37.70
C ILE A 134 21.27 20.29 -38.64
N THR A 135 21.18 20.60 -39.93
CA THR A 135 20.52 19.73 -40.91
C THR A 135 21.28 18.42 -41.07
N ILE A 136 22.62 18.46 -41.04
CA ILE A 136 23.43 17.23 -41.06
C ILE A 136 23.33 16.48 -39.73
N VAL A 137 23.28 17.18 -38.59
CA VAL A 137 23.07 16.54 -37.27
C VAL A 137 21.73 15.80 -37.25
N GLU A 138 20.66 16.41 -37.76
CA GLU A 138 19.34 15.77 -37.84
C GLU A 138 19.38 14.52 -38.71
N LYS A 139 19.97 14.61 -39.92
CA LYS A 139 20.18 13.46 -40.80
C LYS A 139 20.99 12.36 -40.12
N LEU A 140 22.03 12.70 -39.37
CA LEU A 140 22.84 11.75 -38.62
C LEU A 140 22.04 11.02 -37.55
N ILE A 141 21.31 11.75 -36.71
CA ILE A 141 20.52 11.16 -35.61
C ILE A 141 19.41 10.27 -36.18
N ASP A 142 18.69 10.73 -37.21
CA ASP A 142 17.64 9.93 -37.87
C ASP A 142 18.23 8.70 -38.58
N SER A 143 19.35 8.84 -39.27
CA SER A 143 20.04 7.70 -39.90
C SER A 143 20.59 6.71 -38.89
N LEU A 144 21.06 7.17 -37.72
CA LEU A 144 21.64 6.29 -36.71
C LEU A 144 20.60 5.53 -35.90
N TYR A 145 19.50 6.19 -35.53
CA TYR A 145 18.55 5.71 -34.52
C TYR A 145 17.09 5.68 -34.97
N GLY A 146 16.76 6.30 -36.11
CA GLY A 146 15.43 6.33 -36.72
C GLY A 146 15.32 5.32 -37.86
N ARG A 147 15.57 5.78 -39.09
CA ARG A 147 15.43 5.00 -40.35
C ARG A 147 16.50 3.92 -40.53
N ILE A 148 17.62 4.01 -39.79
CA ILE A 148 18.78 3.11 -39.90
C ILE A 148 19.35 3.12 -41.33
N SER A 149 20.13 4.15 -41.64
CA SER A 149 20.87 4.30 -42.90
C SER A 149 22.37 4.44 -42.63
N THR A 150 23.19 3.87 -43.51
CA THR A 150 24.66 4.03 -43.46
C THR A 150 25.13 5.28 -44.20
N ASN A 151 24.38 5.74 -45.20
CA ASN A 151 24.81 6.82 -46.07
C ASN A 151 24.29 8.17 -45.58
N ILE A 152 25.18 9.15 -45.49
CA ILE A 152 24.86 10.54 -45.19
C ILE A 152 25.24 11.39 -46.40
N GLU A 153 24.23 12.03 -46.97
CA GLU A 153 24.40 12.95 -48.09
C GLU A 153 24.96 14.29 -47.64
N VAL A 154 26.07 14.70 -48.27
CA VAL A 154 26.74 15.98 -48.03
C VAL A 154 26.93 16.75 -49.33
N LEU A 155 26.87 18.07 -49.24
CA LEU A 155 27.13 18.98 -50.39
C LEU A 155 28.63 19.14 -50.65
N SER A 156 29.45 19.11 -49.60
CA SER A 156 30.91 19.16 -49.68
C SER A 156 31.55 18.23 -48.64
N SER A 157 32.79 17.83 -48.89
CA SER A 157 33.52 16.79 -48.16
C SER A 157 33.90 17.15 -46.72
N ASP A 158 33.84 18.43 -46.35
CA ASP A 158 34.22 18.97 -45.03
C ASP A 158 33.02 19.14 -44.07
N ARG A 159 31.78 18.93 -44.56
CA ARG A 159 30.56 19.25 -43.79
C ARG A 159 30.21 18.23 -42.71
N LEU A 160 30.67 16.99 -42.83
CA LEU A 160 30.27 15.90 -41.93
C LEU A 160 31.03 15.91 -40.60
N ASP A 161 32.28 16.40 -40.59
CA ASP A 161 33.20 16.21 -39.47
C ASP A 161 32.63 16.76 -38.15
N GLN A 162 32.28 18.05 -38.05
CA GLN A 162 31.77 18.62 -36.79
C GLN A 162 30.44 18.01 -36.34
N PRO A 163 29.41 17.87 -37.21
CA PRO A 163 28.17 17.16 -36.87
C PRO A 163 28.41 15.75 -36.33
N LEU A 164 29.32 14.99 -36.96
CA LEU A 164 29.64 13.64 -36.56
C LEU A 164 30.25 13.57 -35.16
N PHE A 165 31.25 14.40 -34.86
CA PHE A 165 31.86 14.44 -33.52
C PHE A 165 30.86 14.89 -32.44
N ALA A 166 29.96 15.81 -32.77
CA ALA A 166 28.93 16.27 -31.85
C ALA A 166 27.92 15.15 -31.52
N VAL A 167 27.47 14.38 -32.53
CA VAL A 167 26.61 13.20 -32.33
C VAL A 167 27.35 12.06 -31.61
N TRP A 168 28.63 11.84 -31.92
CA TRP A 168 29.45 10.84 -31.23
C TRP A 168 29.62 11.16 -29.74
N SER A 169 29.74 12.44 -29.40
CA SER A 169 29.81 12.94 -28.01
C SER A 169 28.51 12.76 -27.22
N GLN A 170 27.37 12.64 -27.89
CA GLN A 170 26.08 12.34 -27.26
C GLN A 170 25.95 10.86 -26.87
N GLN A 171 26.53 9.94 -27.64
CA GLN A 171 26.43 8.50 -27.41
C GLN A 171 26.99 8.10 -26.04
N TRP A 172 26.31 7.23 -25.29
CA TRP A 172 26.86 6.74 -24.03
C TRP A 172 28.13 5.89 -24.25
N PRO A 173 28.99 5.77 -23.22
CA PRO A 173 30.20 4.94 -23.18
C PRO A 173 30.27 3.71 -24.09
N LYS A 174 29.36 2.74 -23.90
CA LYS A 174 29.37 1.48 -24.65
C LYS A 174 29.00 1.67 -26.12
N LEU A 175 28.10 2.60 -26.43
CA LEU A 175 27.71 2.90 -27.81
C LEU A 175 28.85 3.61 -28.57
N ARG A 176 29.47 4.63 -27.97
CA ARG A 176 30.56 5.38 -28.61
C ARG A 176 31.81 4.55 -28.91
N ARG A 177 32.14 3.57 -28.04
CA ARG A 177 33.29 2.67 -28.23
C ARG A 177 33.09 1.66 -29.37
N ASN A 178 31.86 1.46 -29.83
CA ASN A 178 31.54 0.56 -30.92
C ASN A 178 31.15 1.29 -32.22
N PHE A 179 31.06 2.62 -32.18
CA PHE A 179 30.66 3.43 -33.31
C PHE A 179 31.72 3.40 -34.41
N ARG A 180 31.32 3.07 -35.64
CA ARG A 180 32.21 2.99 -36.79
C ARG A 180 31.81 4.02 -37.83
N PHE A 181 32.72 4.88 -38.23
CA PHE A 181 32.41 5.91 -39.22
C PHE A 181 33.59 6.17 -40.16
N GLN A 182 33.27 6.74 -41.32
CA GLN A 182 34.25 7.30 -42.22
C GLN A 182 33.68 8.55 -42.91
N THR A 183 34.35 9.70 -42.78
CA THR A 183 33.87 10.97 -43.37
C THR A 183 34.34 11.19 -44.80
N ALA A 184 35.09 10.24 -45.37
CA ALA A 184 35.52 10.26 -46.76
C ALA A 184 34.32 10.29 -47.71
N ALA A 185 34.03 11.43 -48.33
CA ALA A 185 32.92 11.56 -49.28
C ALA A 185 33.23 10.90 -50.63
N SER A 186 32.31 10.07 -51.15
CA SER A 186 32.37 9.51 -52.51
C SER A 186 31.12 9.81 -53.34
N ARG A 187 31.26 9.73 -54.68
CA ARG A 187 30.15 9.98 -55.63
C ARG A 187 29.20 8.79 -55.79
N MET A 188 29.65 7.60 -55.43
CA MET A 188 28.89 6.35 -55.52
C MET A 188 28.91 5.64 -54.18
N GLN A 189 27.89 4.80 -53.96
CA GLN A 189 27.88 3.85 -52.86
C GLN A 189 29.05 2.89 -53.01
N ARG A 190 29.83 2.75 -51.94
CA ARG A 190 30.99 1.87 -51.95
C ARG A 190 30.56 0.42 -51.72
N PRO A 191 31.17 -0.56 -52.41
CA PRO A 191 31.24 -1.90 -51.88
C PRO A 191 31.87 -1.80 -50.49
N THR A 192 31.26 -2.40 -49.48
CA THR A 192 31.92 -2.53 -48.17
C THR A 192 33.18 -3.35 -48.39
N GLY A 193 34.35 -2.78 -48.06
CA GLY A 193 35.60 -3.54 -47.94
C GLY A 193 35.49 -4.55 -46.79
N SER A 194 36.61 -4.92 -46.16
CA SER A 194 36.54 -5.77 -44.96
C SER A 194 35.79 -5.08 -43.80
N ALA A 195 35.81 -3.75 -43.75
CA ALA A 195 35.18 -2.93 -42.71
C ALA A 195 33.74 -2.54 -43.04
N ARG A 196 32.84 -2.78 -42.09
CA ARG A 196 31.47 -2.21 -42.07
C ARG A 196 31.44 -0.96 -41.21
N PHE A 197 30.94 0.13 -41.77
CA PHE A 197 30.73 1.41 -41.08
C PHE A 197 29.25 1.62 -40.75
N ASP A 198 28.99 2.27 -39.62
CA ASP A 198 27.66 2.77 -39.27
C ASP A 198 27.30 4.01 -40.09
N ILE A 199 28.29 4.85 -40.42
CA ILE A 199 28.12 6.09 -41.20
C ILE A 199 29.24 6.26 -42.23
N ILE A 200 28.85 6.55 -43.48
CA ILE A 200 29.73 6.99 -44.57
C ILE A 200 29.15 8.23 -45.27
N ALA A 201 30.03 9.09 -45.78
CA ALA A 201 29.64 10.27 -46.55
C ALA A 201 29.47 9.95 -48.05
N ILE A 202 28.38 10.44 -48.65
CA ILE A 202 28.16 10.43 -50.11
C ILE A 202 27.82 11.84 -50.60
N PHE A 203 28.24 12.21 -51.81
CA PHE A 203 27.81 13.49 -52.38
C PHE A 203 26.34 13.44 -52.78
N SER A 204 25.60 14.51 -52.47
CA SER A 204 24.25 14.71 -53.00
C SER A 204 24.29 14.69 -54.54
N GLN A 205 23.41 13.90 -55.18
CA GLN A 205 23.39 13.80 -56.65
C GLN A 205 22.51 14.86 -57.34
N ASP A 206 21.74 15.66 -56.59
CA ASP A 206 20.90 16.74 -57.16
C ASP A 206 20.97 18.02 -56.30
N GLU A 207 21.14 19.18 -56.94
CA GLU A 207 20.86 20.52 -56.35
C GLU A 207 19.37 20.90 -56.47
N SER A 208 18.54 20.07 -57.09
CA SER A 208 17.15 20.36 -57.41
C SER A 208 16.24 19.19 -57.10
N ASN A 209 15.95 18.96 -55.82
CA ASN A 209 14.70 18.39 -55.33
C ASN A 209 14.64 18.68 -53.84
N ASN A 210 14.02 19.80 -53.48
CA ASN A 210 13.31 19.89 -52.20
C ASN A 210 12.19 18.85 -52.27
N SER A 211 12.52 17.58 -52.02
CA SER A 211 11.52 16.66 -51.54
C SER A 211 11.05 17.27 -50.22
N GLU A 212 9.78 17.65 -50.21
CA GLU A 212 9.07 18.02 -49.00
C GLU A 212 9.42 16.98 -47.94
N SER A 213 10.28 17.36 -47.01
CA SER A 213 10.52 16.60 -45.80
C SER A 213 9.15 16.51 -45.13
N GLU A 214 8.48 15.37 -45.26
CA GLU A 214 7.31 15.05 -44.45
C GLU A 214 7.71 15.35 -43.01
N ASN A 215 7.19 16.47 -42.53
CA ASN A 215 7.64 17.16 -41.34
C ASN A 215 7.02 16.46 -40.13
N ILE A 216 7.28 15.17 -39.98
CA ILE A 216 6.98 14.43 -38.76
C ILE A 216 8.19 14.62 -37.86
N SER A 217 8.38 15.87 -37.43
CA SER A 217 9.33 16.22 -36.39
C SER A 217 8.93 15.51 -35.11
N SER A 218 9.52 14.33 -34.92
CA SER A 218 9.23 13.48 -33.76
C SER A 218 9.89 14.08 -32.52
N SER A 219 9.16 14.11 -31.40
CA SER A 219 9.63 14.79 -30.18
C SER A 219 10.98 14.29 -29.66
N TRP A 220 11.31 13.01 -29.86
CA TRP A 220 12.60 12.43 -29.46
C TRP A 220 13.76 12.98 -30.29
N LEU A 221 13.56 13.19 -31.60
CA LEU A 221 14.58 13.72 -32.52
C LEU A 221 14.90 15.18 -32.15
N ASN A 222 13.87 15.99 -31.87
CA ASN A 222 14.07 17.37 -31.41
C ASN A 222 14.84 17.43 -30.09
N ASN A 223 14.49 16.58 -29.11
CA ASN A 223 15.21 16.52 -27.84
C ASN A 223 16.69 16.13 -28.05
N ALA A 224 16.96 15.17 -28.93
CA ALA A 224 18.32 14.75 -29.26
C ALA A 224 19.10 15.87 -29.97
N LEU A 225 18.45 16.62 -30.87
CA LEU A 225 19.04 17.79 -31.53
C LEU A 225 19.39 18.89 -30.54
N THR A 226 18.46 19.24 -29.65
CA THR A 226 18.68 20.25 -28.61
C THR A 226 19.85 19.88 -27.70
N ASP A 227 20.00 18.59 -27.36
CA ASP A 227 21.15 18.12 -26.59
C ASP A 227 22.48 18.35 -27.32
N VAL A 228 22.57 17.97 -28.60
CA VAL A 228 23.80 18.16 -29.38
C VAL A 228 24.15 19.64 -29.50
N GLN A 229 23.16 20.49 -29.77
CA GLN A 229 23.32 21.95 -29.90
C GLN A 229 23.81 22.63 -28.62
N SER A 230 23.42 22.09 -27.46
CA SER A 230 23.79 22.67 -26.16
C SER A 230 25.27 22.45 -25.81
N GLY A 231 25.99 21.59 -26.54
CA GLY A 231 27.44 21.43 -26.46
C GLY A 231 28.00 20.87 -25.15
N GLY A 232 27.16 20.42 -24.21
CA GLY A 232 27.59 19.99 -22.87
C GLY A 232 26.71 18.92 -22.21
N LYS A 233 26.92 18.70 -20.90
CA LYS A 233 26.12 17.77 -20.07
C LYS A 233 24.68 18.28 -19.88
N THR A 234 23.79 17.93 -20.81
CA THR A 234 22.35 18.16 -20.61
C THR A 234 21.72 17.06 -19.75
N SER A 235 20.46 17.26 -19.35
CA SER A 235 19.68 16.22 -18.67
C SER A 235 19.51 14.96 -19.53
N LEU A 236 19.32 15.12 -20.84
CA LEU A 236 19.17 14.00 -21.77
C LEU A 236 20.49 13.22 -21.89
N ARG A 237 21.63 13.90 -22.03
CA ARG A 237 22.94 13.24 -22.11
C ARG A 237 23.24 12.44 -20.85
N THR A 238 23.02 13.05 -19.69
CA THR A 238 23.21 12.40 -18.39
C THR A 238 22.30 11.17 -18.27
N PHE A 239 21.04 11.29 -18.69
CA PHE A 239 20.09 10.18 -18.70
C PHE A 239 20.52 9.03 -19.62
N LEU A 240 20.90 9.34 -20.87
CA LEU A 240 21.34 8.34 -21.85
C LEU A 240 22.59 7.59 -21.37
N TRP A 241 23.50 8.28 -20.70
CA TRP A 241 24.72 7.66 -20.17
C TRP A 241 24.42 6.75 -18.97
N GLU A 242 23.56 7.20 -18.07
CA GLU A 242 23.17 6.43 -16.88
C GLU A 242 22.43 5.14 -17.26
N TYR A 243 21.47 5.23 -18.19
CA TYR A 243 20.58 4.12 -18.52
C TYR A 243 20.96 3.35 -19.80
N GLY A 244 21.92 3.84 -20.58
CA GLY A 244 22.45 3.14 -21.75
C GLY A 244 23.43 2.01 -21.43
N ARG A 245 23.92 1.92 -20.19
CA ARG A 245 24.98 0.98 -19.80
C ARG A 245 24.56 -0.49 -19.82
N ASP A 246 23.31 -0.78 -19.48
CA ASP A 246 22.76 -2.13 -19.33
C ASP A 246 21.67 -2.46 -20.35
N VAL A 247 21.64 -1.72 -21.47
CA VAL A 247 20.78 -2.07 -22.61
C VAL A 247 21.41 -3.18 -23.45
N ARG A 248 20.58 -4.09 -23.95
CA ARG A 248 21.00 -5.17 -24.83
C ARG A 248 21.29 -4.66 -26.25
N LYS A 249 20.37 -3.87 -26.84
CA LYS A 249 20.47 -3.36 -28.21
C LYS A 249 21.05 -1.94 -28.25
N GLN A 250 22.37 -1.79 -28.36
CA GLN A 250 23.04 -0.48 -28.26
C GLN A 250 22.38 0.63 -29.10
N ARG A 251 22.54 0.64 -30.43
CA ARG A 251 21.93 1.68 -31.28
C ARG A 251 20.40 1.72 -31.19
N GLY A 252 19.76 0.55 -31.16
CA GLY A 252 18.30 0.42 -31.15
C GLY A 252 17.63 0.95 -29.87
N SER A 253 18.37 1.10 -28.77
CA SER A 253 17.83 1.62 -27.51
C SER A 253 17.90 3.14 -27.38
N PHE A 254 18.59 3.85 -28.27
CA PHE A 254 18.74 5.30 -28.19
C PHE A 254 17.37 6.03 -28.22
N ARG A 255 16.56 5.74 -29.25
CA ARG A 255 15.24 6.35 -29.40
C ARG A 255 14.30 6.02 -28.24
N PRO A 256 14.12 4.74 -27.83
CA PRO A 256 13.33 4.39 -26.65
C PRO A 256 13.74 5.13 -25.37
N LEU A 257 15.05 5.26 -25.11
CA LEU A 257 15.55 5.99 -23.94
C LEU A 257 15.22 7.49 -24.03
N ALA A 258 15.41 8.11 -25.19
CA ALA A 258 15.09 9.52 -25.40
C ALA A 258 13.58 9.81 -25.24
N GLU A 259 12.71 8.90 -25.71
CA GLU A 259 11.26 8.98 -25.52
C GLU A 259 10.88 8.84 -24.04
N ILE A 260 11.44 7.86 -23.32
CA ILE A 260 11.20 7.69 -21.87
C ILE A 260 11.66 8.90 -21.06
N HIS A 261 12.83 9.49 -21.38
CA HIS A 261 13.28 10.74 -20.76
C HIS A 261 12.24 11.85 -20.94
N SER A 262 11.72 12.03 -22.15
CA SER A 262 10.70 13.06 -22.39
C SER A 262 9.42 12.84 -21.57
N LEU A 263 9.00 11.58 -21.42
CA LEU A 263 7.79 11.22 -20.69
C LEU A 263 7.97 11.28 -19.16
N GLY A 264 9.16 10.96 -18.65
CA GLY A 264 9.42 10.94 -17.21
C GLY A 264 9.58 12.33 -16.58
N TYR A 265 10.00 13.33 -17.37
CA TYR A 265 10.24 14.70 -16.90
C TYR A 265 9.08 15.67 -17.15
N LYS A 266 8.18 15.37 -18.09
CA LYS A 266 7.00 16.20 -18.39
C LYS A 266 5.74 15.45 -17.97
N SER A 267 5.01 15.97 -16.98
CA SER A 267 3.69 15.41 -16.61
C SER A 267 2.76 15.51 -17.82
N GLN A 268 2.33 14.37 -18.33
CA GLN A 268 1.50 14.23 -19.52
C GLN A 268 0.48 13.11 -19.30
N VAL A 269 -0.76 13.35 -19.73
CA VAL A 269 -1.81 12.34 -19.67
C VAL A 269 -1.39 11.13 -20.51
N GLY A 270 -1.47 9.94 -19.92
CA GLY A 270 -1.11 8.68 -20.59
C GLY A 270 0.39 8.40 -20.66
N ALA A 271 1.24 9.19 -20.00
CA ALA A 271 2.68 8.96 -19.98
C ALA A 271 3.05 7.55 -19.48
N VAL A 272 2.43 7.09 -18.40
CA VAL A 272 2.65 5.75 -17.84
C VAL A 272 2.40 4.64 -18.86
N GLN A 273 1.26 4.69 -19.55
CA GLN A 273 0.92 3.66 -20.52
C GLN A 273 1.93 3.64 -21.68
N ARG A 274 2.39 4.82 -22.13
CA ARG A 274 3.42 4.93 -23.16
C ARG A 274 4.77 4.38 -22.67
N ILE A 275 5.19 4.72 -21.44
CA ILE A 275 6.40 4.17 -20.83
C ILE A 275 6.32 2.64 -20.78
N ILE A 276 5.22 2.07 -20.31
CA ILE A 276 5.02 0.61 -20.24
C ILE A 276 5.10 -0.02 -21.63
N ASN A 277 4.49 0.60 -22.66
CA ASN A 277 4.56 0.09 -24.03
C ASN A 277 5.98 0.11 -24.57
N ILE A 278 6.70 1.23 -24.41
CA ILE A 278 8.11 1.35 -24.84
C ILE A 278 8.98 0.31 -24.13
N ILE A 279 8.81 0.14 -22.81
CA ILE A 279 9.54 -0.87 -22.04
C ILE A 279 9.22 -2.28 -22.56
N SER A 280 7.95 -2.57 -22.84
CA SER A 280 7.52 -3.89 -23.30
C SER A 280 8.07 -4.23 -24.69
N GLU A 281 8.11 -3.26 -25.59
CA GLU A 281 8.58 -3.45 -26.97
C GLU A 281 10.11 -3.44 -27.08
N SER A 282 10.76 -2.51 -26.38
CA SER A 282 12.19 -2.21 -26.55
C SER A 282 13.08 -2.88 -25.51
N PHE A 283 12.54 -3.19 -24.32
CA PHE A 283 13.29 -3.75 -23.19
C PHE A 283 12.52 -4.91 -22.52
N PRO A 284 12.12 -5.97 -23.24
CA PRO A 284 11.16 -6.96 -22.76
C PRO A 284 11.68 -7.85 -21.60
N THR A 285 13.00 -8.00 -21.46
CA THR A 285 13.58 -8.91 -20.45
C THR A 285 14.00 -8.18 -19.18
N LEU A 286 13.92 -8.83 -18.02
CA LEU A 286 14.28 -8.25 -16.71
C LEU A 286 15.65 -7.55 -16.68
N ASN A 287 16.66 -8.15 -17.31
CA ASN A 287 18.04 -7.64 -17.29
C ASN A 287 18.32 -6.58 -18.37
N ASP A 288 17.37 -6.27 -19.24
CA ASP A 288 17.52 -5.24 -20.28
C ASP A 288 16.99 -3.91 -19.74
N ALA A 289 17.85 -2.89 -19.71
CA ALA A 289 17.58 -1.59 -19.07
C ALA A 289 17.14 -1.74 -17.60
N LYS A 290 17.77 -2.65 -16.85
CA LYS A 290 17.43 -2.99 -15.47
C LYS A 290 17.43 -1.76 -14.55
N HIS A 291 18.45 -0.91 -14.64
CA HIS A 291 18.56 0.29 -13.80
C HIS A 291 17.43 1.28 -14.08
N LEU A 292 17.07 1.47 -15.36
CA LEU A 292 15.96 2.32 -15.76
C LEU A 292 14.64 1.82 -15.15
N LYS A 293 14.37 0.52 -15.29
CA LYS A 293 13.16 -0.10 -14.75
C LYS A 293 13.11 -0.01 -13.24
N GLN A 294 14.24 -0.23 -12.55
CA GLN A 294 14.32 -0.09 -11.10
C GLN A 294 13.96 1.33 -10.66
N HIS A 295 14.57 2.35 -11.28
CA HIS A 295 14.30 3.75 -10.94
C HIS A 295 12.86 4.18 -11.26
N LEU A 296 12.23 3.59 -12.28
CA LEU A 296 10.80 3.79 -12.55
C LEU A 296 9.91 3.17 -11.46
N VAL A 297 10.16 1.91 -11.11
CA VAL A 297 9.41 1.19 -10.05
C VAL A 297 9.58 1.86 -8.69
N ASP A 298 10.79 2.31 -8.37
CA ASP A 298 11.09 2.98 -7.11
C ASP A 298 10.70 4.47 -7.11
N GLY A 299 10.17 4.99 -8.21
CA GLY A 299 9.71 6.39 -8.29
C GLY A 299 10.84 7.43 -8.27
N ILE A 300 12.11 7.01 -8.42
CA ILE A 300 13.25 7.91 -8.61
C ILE A 300 13.11 8.64 -9.96
N LEU A 301 12.65 7.92 -10.98
CA LEU A 301 12.24 8.46 -12.28
C LEU A 301 10.72 8.46 -12.37
N ALA A 302 10.14 9.55 -12.88
CA ALA A 302 8.69 9.71 -13.01
C ALA A 302 7.93 9.53 -11.68
N GLY A 303 8.51 9.97 -10.56
CA GLY A 303 7.96 9.71 -9.21
C GLY A 303 6.49 10.10 -9.02
N HIS A 304 6.03 11.19 -9.65
CA HIS A 304 4.62 11.60 -9.58
C HIS A 304 3.64 10.57 -10.17
N GLU A 305 4.13 9.70 -11.07
CA GLU A 305 3.40 8.62 -11.74
C GLU A 305 3.62 7.24 -11.09
N GLN A 306 4.46 7.13 -10.05
CA GLN A 306 4.87 5.85 -9.47
C GLN A 306 3.66 4.98 -9.05
N ILE A 307 2.68 5.56 -8.34
CA ILE A 307 1.47 4.82 -7.92
C ILE A 307 0.77 4.20 -9.14
N MET A 308 0.61 4.97 -10.22
CA MET A 308 -0.08 4.52 -11.43
C MET A 308 0.73 3.43 -12.14
N LEU A 309 2.06 3.57 -12.22
CA LEU A 309 2.95 2.55 -12.79
C LEU A 309 2.83 1.23 -12.00
N ILE A 310 2.99 1.28 -10.68
CA ILE A 310 2.91 0.09 -9.81
C ILE A 310 1.54 -0.57 -9.89
N THR A 311 0.47 0.24 -9.86
CA THR A 311 -0.90 -0.25 -10.04
C THR A 311 -1.06 -1.01 -11.36
N ASN A 312 -0.55 -0.45 -12.46
CA ASN A 312 -0.61 -1.10 -13.77
C ASN A 312 0.21 -2.39 -13.83
N ILE A 313 1.38 -2.42 -13.19
CA ILE A 313 2.22 -3.63 -13.12
C ILE A 313 1.46 -4.72 -12.36
N MET A 314 0.93 -4.43 -11.17
CA MET A 314 0.19 -5.40 -10.35
C MET A 314 -1.08 -5.91 -11.04
N LEU A 315 -1.85 -5.03 -11.69
CA LEU A 315 -3.07 -5.43 -12.42
C LEU A 315 -2.77 -6.33 -13.64
N SER A 316 -1.56 -6.25 -14.19
CA SER A 316 -1.17 -7.06 -15.35
C SER A 316 -0.70 -8.48 -14.98
N GLY A 317 -0.67 -8.82 -13.67
CA GLY A 317 -0.26 -10.14 -13.18
C GLY A 317 1.12 -10.57 -13.67
N ASN A 318 1.28 -11.88 -13.91
CA ASN A 318 2.59 -12.50 -14.18
C ASN A 318 3.30 -11.99 -15.45
N GLU A 319 2.59 -11.46 -16.46
CA GLU A 319 3.22 -11.08 -17.74
C GLU A 319 4.16 -9.87 -17.62
N LYS A 320 3.73 -8.82 -16.89
CA LYS A 320 4.56 -7.62 -16.68
C LYS A 320 5.42 -7.72 -15.43
N GLU A 321 5.05 -8.56 -14.47
CA GLU A 321 5.81 -8.74 -13.23
C GLU A 321 7.16 -9.45 -13.47
N ILE A 322 7.29 -10.24 -14.53
CA ILE A 322 8.58 -10.82 -14.96
C ILE A 322 9.49 -9.77 -15.62
N MET A 323 8.91 -8.67 -16.14
CA MET A 323 9.64 -7.66 -16.92
C MET A 323 10.26 -6.56 -16.05
N PHE A 324 9.58 -6.20 -14.96
CA PHE A 324 10.03 -5.17 -14.02
C PHE A 324 10.71 -5.80 -12.80
N PRO A 325 11.73 -5.16 -12.23
CA PRO A 325 12.30 -5.63 -10.97
C PRO A 325 11.33 -5.40 -9.80
N ALA A 326 11.55 -6.13 -8.71
CA ALA A 326 10.83 -5.89 -7.46
C ALA A 326 11.09 -4.48 -6.94
N ILE A 327 10.08 -3.89 -6.30
CA ILE A 327 10.21 -2.57 -5.65
C ILE A 327 11.18 -2.67 -4.47
N THR A 328 12.04 -1.66 -4.31
CA THR A 328 12.91 -1.56 -3.14
C THR A 328 12.21 -0.87 -1.98
N MET A 329 12.78 -0.93 -0.77
CA MET A 329 12.23 -0.21 0.38
C MET A 329 12.20 1.30 0.15
N ALA A 330 13.21 1.87 -0.53
CA ALA A 330 13.19 3.29 -0.92
C ALA A 330 12.02 3.61 -1.86
N GLY A 331 11.68 2.69 -2.76
CA GLY A 331 10.48 2.80 -3.60
C GLY A 331 9.19 2.77 -2.78
N VAL A 332 9.12 1.93 -1.76
CA VAL A 332 7.98 1.84 -0.84
C VAL A 332 7.86 3.11 0.02
N ASP A 333 8.97 3.66 0.50
CA ASP A 333 9.00 4.93 1.25
C ASP A 333 8.44 6.09 0.40
N ASN A 334 8.74 6.11 -0.90
CA ASN A 334 8.15 7.08 -1.83
C ASN A 334 6.62 6.89 -1.96
N LEU A 335 6.14 5.64 -2.00
CA LEU A 335 4.70 5.35 -2.03
C LEU A 335 3.98 5.80 -0.76
N ILE A 336 4.60 5.56 0.40
CA ILE A 336 4.14 6.01 1.71
C ILE A 336 4.06 7.53 1.77
N GLY A 337 5.05 8.23 1.21
CA GLY A 337 5.10 9.69 1.16
C GLY A 337 3.94 10.37 0.42
N PHE A 338 3.13 9.63 -0.34
CA PHE A 338 1.91 10.16 -0.95
C PHE A 338 0.72 10.26 0.01
N TRP A 339 0.78 9.63 1.18
CA TRP A 339 -0.24 9.75 2.21
C TRP A 339 0.04 10.98 3.11
N PRO A 340 -0.97 11.81 3.43
CA PRO A 340 -2.39 11.72 3.05
C PRO A 340 -2.76 12.48 1.76
N GLN A 341 -1.84 13.19 1.10
CA GLN A 341 -2.15 14.14 0.02
C GLN A 341 -2.81 13.48 -1.21
N LYS A 342 -2.46 12.23 -1.53
CA LYS A 342 -3.09 11.42 -2.58
C LYS A 342 -3.85 10.21 -2.01
N ALA A 343 -4.61 10.43 -0.93
CA ALA A 343 -5.31 9.38 -0.19
C ALA A 343 -6.08 8.39 -1.08
N LYS A 344 -6.84 8.86 -2.07
CA LYS A 344 -7.59 7.97 -2.98
C LYS A 344 -6.68 6.96 -3.69
N SER A 345 -5.63 7.44 -4.35
CA SER A 345 -4.71 6.57 -5.10
C SER A 345 -3.92 5.63 -4.19
N VAL A 346 -3.56 6.09 -2.98
CA VAL A 346 -2.91 5.24 -1.97
C VAL A 346 -3.87 4.14 -1.49
N LEU A 347 -5.14 4.45 -1.24
CA LEU A 347 -6.15 3.48 -0.81
C LEU A 347 -6.48 2.46 -1.91
N ASP A 348 -6.56 2.89 -3.17
CA ASP A 348 -6.73 1.99 -4.31
C ASP A 348 -5.55 1.01 -4.42
N LEU A 349 -4.31 1.50 -4.29
CA LEU A 349 -3.12 0.66 -4.27
C LEU A 349 -3.06 -0.26 -3.04
N PHE A 350 -3.46 0.22 -1.86
CA PHE A 350 -3.55 -0.57 -0.64
C PHE A 350 -4.53 -1.74 -0.79
N ILE A 351 -5.71 -1.50 -1.36
CA ILE A 351 -6.69 -2.56 -1.63
C ILE A 351 -6.11 -3.56 -2.65
N LEU A 352 -5.52 -3.07 -3.74
CA LEU A 352 -4.93 -3.93 -4.76
C LEU A 352 -3.79 -4.80 -4.20
N SER A 353 -2.88 -4.22 -3.44
CA SER A 353 -1.75 -4.92 -2.82
C SER A 353 -2.19 -5.97 -1.80
N SER A 354 -3.30 -5.75 -1.09
CA SER A 354 -3.87 -6.74 -0.16
C SER A 354 -4.31 -8.06 -0.80
N HIS A 355 -4.56 -8.04 -2.11
CA HIS A 355 -4.97 -9.20 -2.90
C HIS A 355 -3.85 -9.75 -3.78
N SER A 356 -2.68 -9.10 -3.79
CA SER A 356 -1.55 -9.53 -4.62
C SER A 356 -0.87 -10.76 -4.02
N SER A 357 -0.51 -11.72 -4.88
CA SER A 357 0.33 -12.87 -4.52
C SER A 357 1.83 -12.58 -4.65
N SER A 358 2.20 -11.38 -5.12
CA SER A 358 3.59 -11.06 -5.38
C SER A 358 4.32 -10.48 -4.19
N GLU A 359 5.64 -10.67 -4.16
CA GLU A 359 6.48 -10.15 -3.07
C GLU A 359 6.41 -8.62 -2.98
N SER A 360 6.43 -7.92 -4.12
CA SER A 360 6.22 -6.46 -4.17
C SER A 360 4.87 -6.07 -3.58
N GLY A 361 3.81 -6.79 -3.92
CA GLY A 361 2.47 -6.56 -3.37
C GLY A 361 2.42 -6.74 -1.87
N ARG A 362 3.01 -7.82 -1.36
CA ARG A 362 3.09 -8.11 0.08
C ARG A 362 3.82 -7.01 0.84
N VAL A 363 4.98 -6.58 0.36
CA VAL A 363 5.78 -5.53 1.00
C VAL A 363 5.03 -4.20 0.98
N ILE A 364 4.43 -3.81 -0.16
CA ILE A 364 3.63 -2.59 -0.26
C ILE A 364 2.44 -2.62 0.71
N PHE A 365 1.73 -3.74 0.81
CA PHE A 365 0.59 -3.90 1.70
C PHE A 365 0.98 -3.71 3.18
N GLU A 366 2.01 -4.44 3.64
CA GLU A 366 2.44 -4.37 5.05
C GLU A 366 2.97 -2.98 5.43
N SER A 367 3.67 -2.28 4.53
CA SER A 367 4.14 -0.93 4.84
C SER A 367 3.03 0.14 4.77
N LEU A 368 2.08 0.00 3.82
CA LEU A 368 0.95 0.92 3.73
C LEU A 368 -0.02 0.76 4.89
N ILE A 369 -0.29 -0.47 5.36
CA ILE A 369 -1.24 -0.68 6.46
C ILE A 369 -0.79 0.01 7.75
N GLU A 370 0.51 0.03 8.03
CA GLU A 370 1.08 0.76 9.16
C GLU A 370 0.93 2.27 8.99
N THR A 371 1.19 2.78 7.79
CA THR A 371 1.16 4.22 7.47
C THR A 371 -0.25 4.80 7.51
N ILE A 372 -1.22 4.13 6.87
CA ILE A 372 -2.56 4.69 6.67
C ILE A 372 -3.38 4.74 7.97
N GLN A 373 -2.97 4.05 9.02
CA GLN A 373 -3.62 4.06 10.35
C GLN A 373 -3.35 5.37 11.13
N SER A 374 -3.57 6.50 10.46
CA SER A 374 -3.48 7.84 11.05
C SER A 374 -4.85 8.34 11.52
N SER A 375 -4.87 9.45 12.26
CA SER A 375 -6.11 10.07 12.79
C SER A 375 -7.14 10.46 11.71
N ASP A 376 -6.69 10.59 10.47
CA ASP A 376 -7.47 11.04 9.32
C ASP A 376 -7.98 9.88 8.46
N PHE A 377 -7.55 8.65 8.75
CA PHE A 377 -7.89 7.45 7.99
C PHE A 377 -9.39 7.34 7.73
N TRP A 378 -10.20 7.42 8.78
CA TRP A 378 -11.65 7.25 8.67
C TRP A 378 -12.26 8.33 7.77
N THR A 379 -11.84 9.58 7.89
CA THR A 379 -12.35 10.66 7.03
C THR A 379 -11.94 10.46 5.58
N LEU A 380 -10.67 10.14 5.32
CA LEU A 380 -10.12 10.00 3.96
C LEU A 380 -10.58 8.71 3.26
N SER A 381 -10.94 7.67 4.01
CA SER A 381 -11.39 6.37 3.51
C SER A 381 -12.91 6.25 3.32
N TYR A 382 -13.69 7.34 3.46
CA TYR A 382 -15.15 7.31 3.34
C TYR A 382 -15.65 6.65 2.05
N ALA A 383 -15.03 6.94 0.91
CA ALA A 383 -15.36 6.33 -0.38
C ALA A 383 -14.74 4.92 -0.59
N HIS A 384 -14.04 4.35 0.39
CA HIS A 384 -13.29 3.09 0.28
C HIS A 384 -13.69 2.10 1.39
N PRO A 385 -14.93 1.56 1.37
CA PRO A 385 -15.42 0.64 2.41
C PRO A 385 -14.60 -0.66 2.49
N ILE A 386 -14.01 -1.11 1.38
CA ILE A 386 -13.14 -2.30 1.35
C ILE A 386 -11.88 -2.05 2.19
N ALA A 387 -11.22 -0.89 2.02
CA ALA A 387 -10.04 -0.54 2.80
C ALA A 387 -10.33 -0.51 4.31
N ARG A 388 -11.47 0.07 4.71
CA ARG A 388 -11.91 0.09 6.12
C ARG A 388 -12.12 -1.30 6.70
N LYS A 389 -12.71 -2.22 5.93
CA LYS A 389 -12.88 -3.62 6.34
C LYS A 389 -11.53 -4.32 6.50
N ILE A 390 -10.58 -4.10 5.59
CA ILE A 390 -9.24 -4.69 5.67
C ILE A 390 -8.52 -4.18 6.93
N VAL A 391 -8.48 -2.86 7.14
CA VAL A 391 -7.84 -2.26 8.32
C VAL A 391 -8.48 -2.77 9.61
N THR A 392 -9.81 -2.84 9.68
CA THR A 392 -10.52 -3.35 10.86
C THR A 392 -10.18 -4.81 11.16
N LYS A 393 -10.10 -5.67 10.13
CA LYS A 393 -9.72 -7.07 10.31
C LYS A 393 -8.27 -7.24 10.78
N ARG A 394 -7.36 -6.41 10.27
CA ARG A 394 -5.93 -6.51 10.61
C ARG A 394 -5.62 -5.92 11.98
N ASN A 395 -6.23 -4.78 12.30
CA ASN A 395 -6.05 -4.08 13.57
C ASN A 395 -7.40 -3.60 14.12
N PRO A 396 -8.18 -4.48 14.76
CA PRO A 396 -9.48 -4.12 15.30
C PRO A 396 -9.37 -3.10 16.44
N GLU A 397 -8.27 -3.08 17.19
CA GLU A 397 -8.03 -2.10 18.26
C GLU A 397 -7.99 -0.66 17.72
N PHE A 398 -7.50 -0.46 16.49
CA PHE A 398 -7.50 0.86 15.85
C PHE A 398 -8.92 1.39 15.63
N LEU A 399 -9.86 0.55 15.18
CA LEU A 399 -11.29 0.90 15.08
C LEU A 399 -11.85 1.27 16.45
N LEU A 400 -11.56 0.49 17.49
CA LEU A 400 -12.10 0.74 18.82
C LEU A 400 -11.55 2.03 19.44
N ALA A 401 -10.28 2.36 19.18
CA ALA A 401 -9.64 3.57 19.70
C ALA A 401 -10.07 4.86 18.98
N THR A 402 -10.37 4.79 17.68
CA THR A 402 -10.54 5.99 16.85
C THR A 402 -11.85 6.05 16.05
N GLY A 403 -12.64 4.98 16.07
CA GLY A 403 -13.88 4.81 15.32
C GLY A 403 -15.07 5.61 15.85
N TYR A 404 -14.93 6.37 16.94
CA TYR A 404 -15.98 7.24 17.46
C TYR A 404 -16.45 8.30 16.44
N LYS A 405 -15.61 8.63 15.45
CA LYS A 405 -15.91 9.55 14.34
C LYS A 405 -16.79 8.94 13.24
N LEU A 406 -16.97 7.62 13.23
CA LEU A 406 -17.73 6.93 12.18
C LEU A 406 -19.23 7.13 12.35
N ASP A 407 -19.91 7.25 11.22
CA ASP A 407 -21.37 7.24 11.19
C ASP A 407 -21.93 5.86 11.54
N ASP A 408 -23.24 5.79 11.72
CA ASP A 408 -23.90 4.57 12.15
C ASP A 408 -23.83 3.45 11.10
N VAL A 409 -23.84 3.79 9.81
CA VAL A 409 -23.79 2.81 8.71
C VAL A 409 -22.43 2.11 8.70
N ASP A 410 -21.37 2.89 8.84
CA ASP A 410 -20.00 2.39 8.90
C ASP A 410 -19.78 1.50 10.11
N VAL A 411 -20.18 1.96 11.31
CA VAL A 411 -20.07 1.15 12.54
C VAL A 411 -20.77 -0.19 12.38
N ILE A 412 -22.00 -0.20 11.83
CA ILE A 412 -22.77 -1.43 11.56
C ILE A 412 -22.01 -2.38 10.64
N SER A 413 -21.32 -1.85 9.63
CA SER A 413 -20.60 -2.66 8.65
C SER A 413 -19.26 -3.22 9.16
N LEU A 414 -18.62 -2.55 10.12
CA LEU A 414 -17.26 -2.85 10.59
C LEU A 414 -17.23 -3.63 11.90
N LEU A 415 -18.13 -3.32 12.85
CA LEU A 415 -18.09 -3.94 14.18
C LEU A 415 -18.22 -5.48 14.16
N PRO A 416 -18.99 -6.13 13.25
CA PRO A 416 -18.98 -7.60 13.11
C PRO A 416 -17.62 -8.23 12.79
N LEU A 417 -16.65 -7.43 12.33
CA LEU A 417 -15.31 -7.89 12.02
C LEU A 417 -14.37 -7.90 13.24
N VAL A 418 -14.82 -7.36 14.38
CA VAL A 418 -14.05 -7.25 15.61
C VAL A 418 -14.20 -8.52 16.45
N PRO A 419 -13.11 -9.24 16.76
CA PRO A 419 -13.17 -10.37 17.70
C PRO A 419 -13.66 -9.94 19.09
N SER A 420 -14.46 -10.76 19.76
CA SER A 420 -15.00 -10.46 21.10
C SER A 420 -13.94 -10.27 22.19
N ALA A 421 -12.74 -10.85 22.00
CA ALA A 421 -11.60 -10.71 22.90
C ALA A 421 -10.77 -9.43 22.67
N THR A 422 -11.15 -8.57 21.71
CA THR A 422 -10.38 -7.37 21.37
C THR A 422 -10.36 -6.38 22.54
N LYS A 423 -9.17 -5.88 22.90
CA LYS A 423 -9.00 -4.92 23.98
C LYS A 423 -9.75 -3.61 23.66
N GLY A 424 -10.43 -3.07 24.67
CA GLY A 424 -11.20 -1.81 24.54
C GLY A 424 -12.62 -1.97 24.01
N LEU A 425 -13.05 -3.19 23.63
CA LEU A 425 -14.38 -3.43 23.08
C LEU A 425 -15.51 -3.05 24.05
N SER A 426 -15.35 -3.34 25.35
CA SER A 426 -16.33 -2.97 26.37
C SER A 426 -16.54 -1.45 26.45
N HIS A 427 -15.45 -0.68 26.43
CA HIS A 427 -15.50 0.78 26.44
C HIS A 427 -16.14 1.32 25.16
N PHE A 428 -15.77 0.77 24.01
CA PHE A 428 -16.38 1.15 22.73
C PHE A 428 -17.89 0.86 22.70
N ILE A 429 -18.33 -0.33 23.14
CA ILE A 429 -19.75 -0.68 23.25
C ILE A 429 -20.46 0.26 24.21
N ASN A 430 -19.85 0.58 25.36
CA ASN A 430 -20.39 1.57 26.28
C ASN A 430 -20.68 2.89 25.56
N ASP A 431 -19.72 3.42 24.81
CA ASP A 431 -19.90 4.68 24.07
C ASP A 431 -21.01 4.57 23.00
N MET A 432 -21.15 3.41 22.36
CA MET A 432 -22.22 3.15 21.39
C MET A 432 -23.61 3.16 22.01
N ILE A 433 -23.78 2.81 23.29
CA ILE A 433 -25.10 2.85 23.96
C ILE A 433 -25.69 4.26 23.95
N SER A 434 -24.86 5.30 23.90
CA SER A 434 -25.33 6.68 23.80
C SER A 434 -26.01 7.00 22.46
N ARG A 435 -25.79 6.18 21.42
CA ARG A 435 -26.42 6.34 20.10
C ARG A 435 -27.82 5.73 20.14
N ASP A 436 -28.86 6.54 19.96
CA ASP A 436 -30.26 6.07 19.91
C ASP A 436 -30.60 5.42 18.55
N ASN A 437 -29.87 4.36 18.20
CA ASN A 437 -30.00 3.66 16.92
C ASN A 437 -30.33 2.17 17.14
N LYS A 438 -31.53 1.77 16.69
CA LYS A 438 -32.03 0.39 16.79
C LYS A 438 -31.14 -0.65 16.10
N ASN A 439 -30.54 -0.29 14.96
CA ASN A 439 -29.73 -1.21 14.18
C ASN A 439 -28.37 -1.45 14.85
N ILE A 440 -27.75 -0.41 15.42
CA ILE A 440 -26.54 -0.55 16.24
C ILE A 440 -26.84 -1.42 17.46
N ALA A 441 -27.92 -1.12 18.19
CA ALA A 441 -28.31 -1.93 19.35
C ALA A 441 -28.50 -3.40 18.95
N SER A 442 -29.22 -3.67 17.86
CA SER A 442 -29.43 -5.04 17.38
C SER A 442 -28.10 -5.73 17.09
N MET A 443 -27.25 -5.10 16.28
CA MET A 443 -25.95 -5.64 15.88
C MET A 443 -25.03 -5.89 17.10
N VAL A 444 -24.95 -4.98 18.06
CA VAL A 444 -24.11 -5.17 19.26
C VAL A 444 -24.58 -6.36 20.10
N PHE A 445 -25.89 -6.51 20.31
CA PHE A 445 -26.43 -7.67 21.04
C PHE A 445 -26.30 -8.98 20.27
N ASP A 446 -26.38 -8.95 18.94
CA ASP A 446 -26.29 -10.16 18.12
C ASP A 446 -24.85 -10.71 18.06
N TYR A 447 -23.83 -9.84 18.08
CA TYR A 447 -22.41 -10.23 18.00
C TYR A 447 -21.68 -10.27 19.35
N PHE A 448 -22.11 -9.46 20.34
CA PHE A 448 -21.44 -9.32 21.64
C PHE A 448 -22.43 -9.33 22.82
N PRO A 449 -23.31 -10.34 22.94
CA PRO A 449 -24.43 -10.33 23.87
C PRO A 449 -24.00 -10.17 25.35
N ASP A 450 -22.99 -10.91 25.81
CA ASP A 450 -22.56 -10.84 27.22
C ASP A 450 -22.00 -9.44 27.58
N ILE A 451 -21.19 -8.85 26.69
CA ILE A 451 -20.64 -7.51 26.88
C ILE A 451 -21.75 -6.46 26.81
N ALA A 452 -22.67 -6.58 25.85
CA ALA A 452 -23.79 -5.67 25.67
C ALA A 452 -24.68 -5.64 26.91
N VAL A 453 -25.08 -6.80 27.42
CA VAL A 453 -25.90 -6.93 28.64
C VAL A 453 -25.19 -6.28 29.82
N ALA A 454 -23.92 -6.62 30.06
CA ALA A 454 -23.15 -6.07 31.17
C ALA A 454 -23.04 -4.53 31.10
N GLN A 455 -22.74 -3.97 29.92
CA GLN A 455 -22.59 -2.51 29.76
C GLN A 455 -23.91 -1.75 29.89
N VAL A 456 -25.02 -2.28 29.37
CA VAL A 456 -26.34 -1.64 29.52
C VAL A 456 -26.80 -1.67 30.99
N VAL A 457 -26.68 -2.81 31.67
CA VAL A 457 -27.02 -2.94 33.10
C VAL A 457 -26.16 -2.00 33.94
N GLN A 458 -24.85 -1.97 33.70
CA GLN A 458 -23.92 -1.08 34.39
C GLN A 458 -24.33 0.40 34.25
N ARG A 459 -24.69 0.87 33.04
CA ARG A 459 -25.15 2.25 32.81
C ARG A 459 -26.44 2.57 33.56
N ILE A 460 -27.40 1.64 33.59
CA ILE A 460 -28.65 1.82 34.35
C ILE A 460 -28.34 1.94 35.85
N ASN A 461 -27.46 1.08 36.38
CA ASN A 461 -27.07 1.11 37.79
C ASN A 461 -26.46 2.46 38.22
N VAL A 462 -25.59 3.04 37.39
CA VAL A 462 -24.99 4.36 37.66
C VAL A 462 -25.89 5.54 37.24
N LYS A 463 -27.18 5.29 36.93
CA LYS A 463 -28.17 6.30 36.52
C LYS A 463 -27.75 7.15 35.33
N THR A 464 -26.92 6.60 34.44
CA THR A 464 -26.56 7.23 33.16
C THR A 464 -27.69 7.03 32.17
N PHE A 465 -27.93 8.01 31.29
CA PHE A 465 -28.98 7.91 30.28
C PHE A 465 -28.77 6.69 29.36
N VAL A 466 -29.81 5.87 29.22
CA VAL A 466 -29.86 4.74 28.29
C VAL A 466 -31.08 4.91 27.39
N PRO A 467 -30.91 5.04 26.06
CA PRO A 467 -32.03 5.18 25.15
C PRO A 467 -32.99 3.99 25.19
N LYS A 468 -34.28 4.25 24.89
CA LYS A 468 -35.33 3.23 24.97
C LYS A 468 -35.06 2.02 24.06
N VAL A 469 -34.39 2.24 22.91
CA VAL A 469 -34.05 1.15 21.98
C VAL A 469 -33.10 0.12 22.62
N TRP A 470 -32.13 0.58 23.41
CA TRP A 470 -31.18 -0.28 24.12
C TRP A 470 -31.84 -1.02 25.27
N LYS A 471 -32.66 -0.34 26.07
CA LYS A 471 -33.45 -0.99 27.14
C LYS A 471 -34.35 -2.07 26.58
N LYS A 472 -35.09 -1.78 25.50
CA LYS A 472 -35.98 -2.75 24.86
C LYS A 472 -35.21 -3.97 24.31
N LYS A 473 -34.04 -3.76 23.71
CA LYS A 473 -33.22 -4.86 23.19
C LYS A 473 -32.55 -5.67 24.30
N LEU A 474 -32.17 -5.05 25.43
CA LEU A 474 -31.73 -5.73 26.65
C LEU A 474 -32.83 -6.67 27.16
N LEU A 475 -34.05 -6.14 27.36
CA LEU A 475 -35.18 -6.90 27.89
C LEU A 475 -35.63 -8.04 26.97
N SER A 476 -35.27 -8.02 25.69
CA SER A 476 -35.52 -9.15 24.78
C SER A 476 -34.46 -10.26 24.84
N GLN A 477 -33.38 -10.12 25.65
CA GLN A 477 -32.31 -11.12 25.76
C GLN A 477 -32.56 -12.17 26.85
N TYR A 478 -33.65 -12.93 26.74
CA TYR A 478 -34.10 -13.86 27.79
C TYR A 478 -33.00 -14.81 28.32
N ASN A 479 -32.21 -15.40 27.43
CA ASN A 479 -31.14 -16.35 27.78
C ASN A 479 -29.95 -15.73 28.54
N TYR A 480 -29.81 -14.41 28.49
CA TYR A 480 -28.71 -13.70 29.13
C TYR A 480 -29.15 -13.00 30.41
N LEU A 481 -30.40 -12.53 30.47
CA LEU A 481 -30.94 -11.83 31.63
C LEU A 481 -30.97 -12.70 32.88
N LEU A 482 -31.31 -13.98 32.77
CA LEU A 482 -31.47 -14.87 33.93
C LEU A 482 -30.13 -15.39 34.52
N LYS A 483 -28.99 -15.04 33.92
CA LYS A 483 -27.68 -15.42 34.45
C LYS A 483 -27.40 -14.71 35.78
N ASP A 484 -26.90 -15.44 36.79
CA ASP A 484 -26.49 -14.87 38.09
C ASP A 484 -25.55 -13.68 37.93
N GLU A 485 -24.55 -13.80 37.04
CA GLU A 485 -23.57 -12.75 36.76
C GLU A 485 -24.18 -11.41 36.34
N VAL A 486 -25.37 -11.43 35.75
CA VAL A 486 -26.11 -10.24 35.32
C VAL A 486 -26.98 -9.74 36.46
N ILE A 487 -27.90 -10.55 36.96
CA ILE A 487 -28.90 -10.12 37.94
C ILE A 487 -28.23 -9.66 39.24
N ARG A 488 -27.20 -10.36 39.72
CA ARG A 488 -26.49 -9.99 40.95
C ARG A 488 -25.89 -8.59 40.92
N THR A 489 -25.65 -8.03 39.73
CA THR A 489 -25.08 -6.68 39.56
C THR A 489 -26.14 -5.59 39.59
N VAL A 490 -27.42 -5.91 39.49
CA VAL A 490 -28.51 -4.93 39.48
C VAL A 490 -28.60 -4.24 40.84
N THR A 491 -28.66 -2.91 40.84
CA THR A 491 -28.68 -2.10 42.08
C THR A 491 -30.00 -1.38 42.35
N HIS A 492 -30.94 -1.39 41.39
CA HIS A 492 -32.24 -0.70 41.50
C HIS A 492 -33.41 -1.66 41.27
N SER A 493 -34.48 -1.49 42.06
CA SER A 493 -35.64 -2.38 42.04
C SER A 493 -36.45 -2.27 40.75
N SER A 494 -36.46 -1.10 40.12
CA SER A 494 -37.06 -0.85 38.81
C SER A 494 -36.49 -1.76 37.72
N LEU A 495 -35.17 -1.98 37.72
CA LEU A 495 -34.55 -2.89 36.76
C LEU A 495 -34.85 -4.36 37.08
N LEU A 496 -34.92 -4.75 38.35
CA LEU A 496 -35.36 -6.11 38.72
C LEU A 496 -36.80 -6.37 38.27
N PHE A 497 -37.68 -5.38 38.46
CA PHE A 497 -39.06 -5.43 38.00
C PHE A 497 -39.14 -5.58 36.48
N ASP A 498 -38.44 -4.73 35.72
CA ASP A 498 -38.40 -4.79 34.26
C ASP A 498 -37.90 -6.15 33.75
N ILE A 499 -36.87 -6.72 34.40
CA ILE A 499 -36.33 -8.04 34.05
C ILE A 499 -37.34 -9.14 34.39
N ALA A 500 -37.98 -9.09 35.57
CA ALA A 500 -38.99 -10.06 35.95
C ALA A 500 -40.20 -10.04 35.01
N ASP A 501 -40.68 -8.86 34.63
CA ASP A 501 -41.77 -8.71 33.65
C ASP A 501 -41.37 -9.26 32.29
N ALA A 502 -40.18 -8.94 31.81
CA ALA A 502 -39.66 -9.45 30.54
C ALA A 502 -39.54 -10.98 30.54
N LEU A 503 -39.10 -11.59 31.64
CA LEU A 503 -39.00 -13.05 31.78
C LEU A 503 -40.35 -13.75 32.01
N GLY A 504 -41.46 -13.00 32.05
CA GLY A 504 -42.80 -13.54 32.25
C GLY A 504 -43.09 -13.93 33.71
N TRP A 505 -42.45 -13.25 34.66
CA TRP A 505 -42.61 -13.46 36.11
C TRP A 505 -42.34 -14.92 36.51
N LEU A 506 -43.37 -15.66 36.87
CA LEU A 506 -43.32 -17.05 37.31
C LEU A 506 -43.33 -18.03 36.12
N SER A 507 -42.59 -17.71 35.06
CA SER A 507 -42.41 -18.64 33.93
C SER A 507 -41.59 -19.86 34.37
N ASP A 508 -41.73 -20.97 33.63
CA ASP A 508 -41.03 -22.23 33.97
C ASP A 508 -39.52 -22.04 34.10
N ALA A 509 -38.90 -21.24 33.22
CA ALA A 509 -37.48 -20.94 33.25
C ALA A 509 -37.07 -20.23 34.56
N VAL A 510 -37.85 -19.24 35.00
CA VAL A 510 -37.58 -18.50 36.24
C VAL A 510 -37.79 -19.38 37.47
N ILE A 511 -38.82 -20.23 37.48
CA ILE A 511 -39.08 -21.17 38.58
C ILE A 511 -37.94 -22.19 38.72
N VAL A 512 -37.44 -22.72 37.59
CA VAL A 512 -36.34 -23.71 37.57
C VAL A 512 -35.06 -23.11 38.14
N GLU A 513 -34.68 -21.90 37.74
CA GLU A 513 -33.49 -21.21 38.28
C GLU A 513 -33.70 -20.73 39.73
N GLY A 514 -34.94 -20.41 40.11
CA GLY A 514 -35.29 -20.08 41.47
C GLY A 514 -34.76 -18.74 41.94
N LEU A 515 -34.36 -18.70 43.21
CA LEU A 515 -33.83 -17.48 43.86
C LEU A 515 -32.34 -17.25 43.59
N GLU A 516 -31.61 -18.23 43.03
CA GLU A 516 -30.16 -18.17 42.90
C GLU A 516 -29.67 -16.88 42.21
N PRO A 517 -30.17 -16.52 41.00
CA PRO A 517 -29.72 -15.30 40.31
C PRO A 517 -30.15 -14.00 41.01
N TRP A 518 -31.26 -14.04 41.73
CA TRP A 518 -31.95 -12.83 42.22
C TRP A 518 -31.51 -12.42 43.62
N TYR A 519 -31.15 -13.41 44.45
CA TYR A 519 -31.01 -13.26 45.89
C TYR A 519 -30.08 -12.10 46.29
N ASN A 520 -28.88 -12.05 45.72
CA ASN A 520 -27.88 -11.05 46.09
C ASN A 520 -28.35 -9.62 45.74
N SER A 521 -28.95 -9.44 44.57
CA SER A 521 -29.48 -8.14 44.16
C SER A 521 -30.66 -7.74 45.06
N LEU A 522 -31.66 -8.61 45.25
CA LEU A 522 -32.80 -8.35 46.13
C LEU A 522 -32.40 -7.93 47.55
N MET A 523 -31.30 -8.49 48.08
CA MET A 523 -30.84 -8.14 49.42
C MET A 523 -30.21 -6.75 49.50
N THR A 524 -29.64 -6.24 48.42
CA THR A 524 -28.85 -5.00 48.38
C THR A 524 -29.49 -3.86 47.59
N VAL A 525 -30.55 -4.15 46.84
CA VAL A 525 -31.19 -3.22 45.90
C VAL A 525 -31.73 -1.97 46.61
N THR A 526 -31.58 -0.81 45.96
CA THR A 526 -32.27 0.41 46.38
C THR A 526 -33.70 0.39 45.82
N ASN A 527 -34.69 0.55 46.69
CA ASN A 527 -36.08 0.65 46.26
C ASN A 527 -36.33 2.02 45.61
N ASP A 528 -36.73 1.99 44.35
CA ASP A 528 -37.05 3.12 43.48
C ASP A 528 -38.37 2.92 42.71
N LEU A 529 -39.11 1.87 43.06
CA LEU A 529 -40.44 1.56 42.52
C LEU A 529 -41.54 2.35 43.26
N ASP A 530 -42.69 2.50 42.59
CA ASP A 530 -43.91 2.89 43.29
C ASP A 530 -44.46 1.76 44.16
N GLU A 531 -45.45 2.07 45.01
CA GLU A 531 -45.98 1.09 45.98
C GLU A 531 -46.59 -0.14 45.29
N GLN A 532 -47.23 0.01 44.13
CA GLN A 532 -47.91 -1.10 43.44
C GLN A 532 -46.91 -2.03 42.76
N GLU A 533 -45.89 -1.47 42.11
CA GLU A 533 -44.82 -2.23 41.46
C GLU A 533 -43.95 -2.94 42.50
N ALA A 534 -43.62 -2.27 43.60
CA ALA A 534 -42.91 -2.89 44.73
C ALA A 534 -43.69 -4.08 45.30
N ASP A 535 -45.01 -3.95 45.48
CA ASP A 535 -45.86 -5.05 45.96
C ASP A 535 -45.89 -6.24 45.01
N MET A 536 -45.85 -5.98 43.70
CA MET A 536 -45.81 -7.05 42.70
C MET A 536 -44.47 -7.79 42.73
N LEU A 537 -43.37 -7.06 42.84
CA LEU A 537 -42.03 -7.63 42.96
C LEU A 537 -41.86 -8.44 44.25
N ASP A 538 -42.39 -7.92 45.38
CA ASP A 538 -42.39 -8.63 46.67
C ASP A 538 -43.21 -9.94 46.60
N CYS A 539 -44.41 -9.90 46.00
CA CYS A 539 -45.22 -11.10 45.77
C CYS A 539 -44.47 -12.14 44.91
N PHE A 540 -43.81 -11.70 43.84
CA PHE A 540 -43.00 -12.56 42.98
C PHE A 540 -41.89 -13.28 43.77
N PHE A 541 -41.12 -12.54 44.58
CA PHE A 541 -40.05 -13.12 45.37
C PHE A 541 -40.54 -14.04 46.49
N ILE A 542 -41.66 -13.73 47.14
CA ILE A 542 -42.26 -14.64 48.12
C ILE A 542 -42.69 -15.95 47.46
N VAL A 543 -43.30 -15.90 46.28
CA VAL A 543 -43.69 -17.14 45.58
C VAL A 543 -42.46 -17.97 45.21
N LEU A 544 -41.40 -17.36 44.69
CA LEU A 544 -40.15 -18.07 44.41
C LEU A 544 -39.54 -18.68 45.69
N ALA A 545 -39.57 -17.94 46.79
CA ALA A 545 -39.08 -18.44 48.09
C ALA A 545 -39.86 -19.66 48.59
N ILE A 546 -41.19 -19.65 48.45
CA ILE A 546 -42.05 -20.78 48.82
C ILE A 546 -41.76 -22.00 47.93
N LYS A 547 -41.55 -21.80 46.63
CA LYS A 547 -41.33 -22.91 45.67
C LYS A 547 -39.95 -23.52 45.77
N ASN A 548 -38.90 -22.71 45.90
CA ASN A 548 -37.51 -23.17 45.81
C ASN A 548 -36.91 -23.50 47.18
N GLY A 549 -37.42 -22.91 48.26
CA GLY A 549 -36.98 -23.24 49.60
C GLY A 549 -35.53 -22.87 49.91
N GLY A 550 -34.88 -23.68 50.75
CA GLY A 550 -33.48 -23.49 51.18
C GLY A 550 -33.24 -22.23 52.03
N ASP A 551 -31.98 -21.96 52.37
CA ASP A 551 -31.61 -20.82 53.25
C ASP A 551 -31.96 -19.47 52.62
N LYS A 552 -31.81 -19.34 51.29
CA LYS A 552 -32.19 -18.13 50.56
C LYS A 552 -33.69 -17.88 50.61
N GLY A 553 -34.51 -18.93 50.48
CA GLY A 553 -35.97 -18.83 50.60
C GLY A 553 -36.40 -18.36 51.99
N LEU A 554 -35.75 -18.87 53.05
CA LEU A 554 -35.98 -18.43 54.42
C LEU A 554 -35.76 -16.93 54.58
N HIS A 555 -34.57 -16.45 54.19
CA HIS A 555 -34.20 -15.03 54.31
C HIS A 555 -35.13 -14.10 53.50
N VAL A 556 -35.58 -14.53 52.31
CA VAL A 556 -36.55 -13.77 51.52
C VAL A 556 -37.90 -13.68 52.23
N ILE A 557 -38.37 -14.77 52.83
CA ILE A 557 -39.61 -14.78 53.60
C ILE A 557 -39.50 -13.89 54.84
N GLU A 558 -38.44 -14.03 55.63
CA GLU A 558 -38.20 -13.17 56.80
C GLU A 558 -38.19 -11.68 56.43
N LYS A 559 -37.58 -11.34 55.29
CA LYS A 559 -37.50 -9.94 54.81
C LYS A 559 -38.86 -9.37 54.38
N LEU A 560 -39.67 -10.15 53.64
CA LEU A 560 -40.83 -9.62 52.92
C LEU A 560 -42.18 -9.92 53.59
N TYR A 561 -42.26 -10.98 54.41
CA TYR A 561 -43.54 -11.49 54.93
C TYR A 561 -44.33 -10.44 55.69
N ILE A 562 -43.71 -9.73 56.65
CA ILE A 562 -44.42 -8.82 57.56
C ILE A 562 -45.14 -7.72 56.77
N ASN A 563 -44.45 -7.11 55.80
CA ASN A 563 -45.01 -6.04 54.99
C ASN A 563 -46.16 -6.55 54.11
N LEU A 564 -45.96 -7.66 53.40
CA LEU A 564 -47.00 -8.24 52.54
C LEU A 564 -48.21 -8.72 53.33
N HIS A 565 -48.01 -9.41 54.46
CA HIS A 565 -49.09 -9.88 55.32
C HIS A 565 -49.94 -8.71 55.85
N HIS A 566 -49.29 -7.63 56.29
CA HIS A 566 -49.98 -6.41 56.70
C HIS A 566 -50.82 -5.79 55.59
N LYS A 567 -50.28 -5.74 54.37
CA LYS A 567 -50.98 -5.22 53.18
C LYS A 567 -52.15 -6.11 52.77
N ILE A 568 -52.02 -7.43 52.89
CA ILE A 568 -53.11 -8.39 52.65
C ILE A 568 -54.24 -8.17 53.64
N LEU A 569 -53.96 -8.10 54.94
CA LEU A 569 -54.97 -7.92 55.98
C LEU A 569 -55.72 -6.58 55.87
N LYS A 570 -55.05 -5.54 55.37
CA LYS A 570 -55.66 -4.22 55.14
C LYS A 570 -56.29 -4.07 53.75
N SER A 571 -56.32 -5.14 52.93
CA SER A 571 -56.80 -5.08 51.55
C SER A 571 -56.15 -3.94 50.75
N LYS A 572 -54.82 -3.78 50.89
CA LYS A 572 -54.03 -2.72 50.22
C LYS A 572 -53.24 -3.19 49.01
N LEU A 573 -53.04 -4.49 48.81
CA LEU A 573 -52.34 -5.00 47.62
C LEU A 573 -53.07 -4.59 46.33
N SER A 574 -52.31 -4.29 45.28
CA SER A 574 -52.87 -4.08 43.94
C SER A 574 -53.59 -5.32 43.42
N GLN A 575 -54.53 -5.17 42.47
CA GLN A 575 -55.24 -6.32 41.89
C GLN A 575 -54.27 -7.32 41.24
N LYS A 576 -53.28 -6.82 40.48
CA LYS A 576 -52.27 -7.67 39.83
C LYS A 576 -51.44 -8.46 40.84
N SER A 577 -50.97 -7.80 41.91
CA SER A 577 -50.18 -8.46 42.97
C SER A 577 -51.00 -9.51 43.71
N ARG A 578 -52.31 -9.26 43.93
CA ARG A 578 -53.23 -10.24 44.52
C ARG A 578 -53.44 -11.43 43.61
N ASP A 579 -53.63 -11.21 42.31
CA ASP A 579 -53.89 -12.29 41.35
C ASP A 579 -52.67 -13.21 41.21
N MET A 580 -51.47 -12.63 41.09
CA MET A 580 -50.20 -13.38 41.08
C MET A 580 -50.06 -14.24 42.33
N LEU A 581 -50.28 -13.66 43.51
CA LEU A 581 -50.14 -14.38 44.76
C LEU A 581 -51.23 -15.46 44.90
N SER A 582 -52.50 -15.11 44.75
CA SER A 582 -53.66 -15.98 44.96
C SER A 582 -53.62 -17.24 44.11
N GLN A 583 -53.13 -17.18 42.86
CA GLN A 583 -53.01 -18.34 41.99
C GLN A 583 -51.99 -19.39 42.49
N GLN A 584 -51.05 -18.97 43.33
CA GLN A 584 -49.96 -19.81 43.84
C GLN A 584 -50.22 -20.30 45.27
N LEU A 585 -51.26 -19.79 45.94
CA LEU A 585 -51.61 -20.19 47.30
C LEU A 585 -52.51 -21.43 47.34
N PRO A 586 -52.43 -22.25 48.41
CA PRO A 586 -53.25 -23.45 48.57
C PRO A 586 -54.74 -23.20 48.36
N ASP A 587 -55.41 -24.15 47.69
CA ASP A 587 -56.87 -24.21 47.66
C ASP A 587 -57.38 -24.79 48.99
N VAL A 588 -58.30 -24.07 49.62
CA VAL A 588 -58.92 -24.41 50.91
C VAL A 588 -60.43 -24.62 50.78
N GLY A 589 -60.89 -24.83 49.54
CA GLY A 589 -62.30 -25.00 49.20
C GLY A 589 -63.09 -23.68 49.22
N TRP A 590 -64.29 -23.71 48.64
CA TRP A 590 -65.11 -22.52 48.39
C TRP A 590 -65.42 -21.69 49.65
N LEU A 591 -65.65 -22.33 50.80
CA LEU A 591 -66.06 -21.66 52.05
C LEU A 591 -64.97 -20.74 52.63
N ARG A 592 -63.68 -21.04 52.41
CA ARG A 592 -62.53 -20.26 52.91
C ARG A 592 -61.63 -19.71 51.79
N GLY A 593 -61.93 -20.03 50.53
CA GLY A 593 -61.11 -19.64 49.37
C GLY A 593 -60.96 -18.13 49.17
N TRP A 594 -61.90 -17.35 49.71
CA TRP A 594 -61.88 -15.88 49.69
C TRP A 594 -60.87 -15.27 50.67
N ASP A 595 -60.47 -15.99 51.74
CA ASP A 595 -59.54 -15.48 52.76
C ASP A 595 -58.09 -15.61 52.28
N LEU A 596 -57.66 -14.61 51.50
CA LEU A 596 -56.30 -14.51 50.99
C LEU A 596 -55.26 -14.49 52.12
N GLY A 597 -55.57 -13.85 53.25
CA GLY A 597 -54.66 -13.76 54.39
C GLY A 597 -54.40 -15.13 55.03
N TYR A 598 -55.45 -15.92 55.23
CA TYR A 598 -55.34 -17.28 55.73
C TYR A 598 -54.59 -18.20 54.75
N ARG A 599 -54.96 -18.17 53.46
CA ARG A 599 -54.25 -18.93 52.41
C ARG A 599 -52.77 -18.58 52.32
N PHE A 600 -52.43 -17.30 52.52
CA PHE A 600 -51.05 -16.83 52.56
C PHE A 600 -50.27 -17.41 53.75
N ARG A 601 -50.85 -17.35 54.96
CA ARG A 601 -50.23 -17.95 56.15
C ARG A 601 -50.08 -19.46 56.04
N LEU A 602 -51.06 -20.16 55.46
CA LEU A 602 -50.96 -21.59 55.19
C LEU A 602 -49.80 -21.93 54.24
N ALA A 603 -49.61 -21.15 53.17
CA ALA A 603 -48.50 -21.36 52.25
C ALA A 603 -47.14 -21.19 52.95
N ILE A 604 -47.01 -20.18 53.81
CA ILE A 604 -45.80 -19.93 54.60
C ILE A 604 -45.57 -21.04 55.62
N ALA A 605 -46.61 -21.47 56.36
CA ALA A 605 -46.52 -22.61 57.28
C ALA A 605 -46.05 -23.88 56.56
N LYS A 606 -46.65 -24.20 55.41
CA LYS A 606 -46.22 -25.31 54.55
C LYS A 606 -44.75 -25.18 54.14
N ALA A 607 -44.31 -23.99 53.71
CA ALA A 607 -42.93 -23.77 53.29
C ALA A 607 -41.94 -24.02 54.44
N TYR A 608 -42.23 -23.54 55.66
CA TYR A 608 -41.41 -23.78 56.86
C TYR A 608 -41.31 -25.27 57.21
N ILE A 609 -42.44 -25.97 57.20
CA ILE A 609 -42.49 -27.40 57.53
C ILE A 609 -41.74 -28.23 56.48
N CYS A 610 -42.01 -27.99 55.19
CA CYS A 610 -41.39 -28.73 54.09
C CYS A 610 -39.87 -28.54 54.06
N ASN A 611 -39.38 -27.33 54.32
CA ASN A 611 -37.95 -27.01 54.30
C ASN A 611 -37.25 -27.20 55.65
N ARG A 612 -37.98 -27.56 56.72
CA ARG A 612 -37.46 -27.70 58.09
C ARG A 612 -36.73 -26.45 58.59
N TRP A 613 -37.28 -25.27 58.29
CA TRP A 613 -36.70 -24.00 58.74
C TRP A 613 -36.89 -23.79 60.25
N PRO A 614 -36.09 -22.93 60.91
CA PRO A 614 -36.14 -22.76 62.37
C PRO A 614 -37.51 -22.29 62.87
N VAL A 615 -37.96 -22.87 63.98
CA VAL A 615 -39.22 -22.54 64.63
C VAL A 615 -39.20 -21.11 65.16
N GLU A 616 -38.06 -20.66 65.67
CA GLU A 616 -37.86 -19.29 66.18
C GLU A 616 -38.08 -18.25 65.08
N SER A 617 -37.59 -18.54 63.87
CA SER A 617 -37.84 -17.69 62.69
C SER A 617 -39.32 -17.60 62.35
N TYR A 618 -40.04 -18.74 62.41
CA TYR A 618 -41.48 -18.77 62.14
C TYR A 618 -42.27 -17.88 63.11
N VAL A 619 -41.93 -17.94 64.41
CA VAL A 619 -42.53 -17.06 65.43
C VAL A 619 -42.14 -15.60 65.19
N GLY A 620 -40.90 -15.35 64.74
CA GLY A 620 -40.38 -14.03 64.40
C GLY A 620 -41.10 -13.33 63.24
N LEU A 621 -41.89 -14.04 62.44
CA LEU A 621 -42.70 -13.47 61.37
C LEU A 621 -43.87 -12.61 61.89
N ALA A 622 -44.21 -12.66 63.18
CA ALA A 622 -45.23 -11.84 63.79
C ALA A 622 -44.68 -10.97 64.93
N SER A 623 -44.98 -9.67 64.87
CA SER A 623 -44.55 -8.67 65.85
C SER A 623 -45.54 -8.46 67.01
N ASP A 624 -46.76 -8.99 66.92
CA ASP A 624 -47.79 -8.88 67.95
C ASP A 624 -48.49 -10.22 68.24
N SER A 625 -49.22 -10.29 69.35
CA SER A 625 -49.90 -11.51 69.80
C SER A 625 -50.95 -12.00 68.81
N LYS A 626 -51.63 -11.08 68.12
CA LYS A 626 -52.66 -11.41 67.14
C LYS A 626 -52.07 -12.05 65.89
N GLY A 627 -50.94 -11.54 65.40
CA GLY A 627 -50.20 -12.12 64.29
C GLY A 627 -49.69 -13.52 64.62
N ARG A 628 -49.23 -13.74 65.86
CA ARG A 628 -48.80 -15.06 66.34
C ARG A 628 -49.95 -16.06 66.43
N GLU A 629 -51.11 -15.66 66.95
CA GLU A 629 -52.34 -16.48 66.94
C GLU A 629 -52.70 -16.89 65.50
N LEU A 630 -52.72 -15.93 64.58
CA LEU A 630 -53.04 -16.18 63.17
C LEU A 630 -52.04 -17.12 62.47
N LEU A 631 -50.75 -17.06 62.82
CA LEU A 631 -49.72 -18.00 62.36
C LEU A 631 -49.88 -19.37 63.00
N ALA A 632 -50.17 -19.43 64.31
CA ALA A 632 -50.36 -20.66 65.06
C ALA A 632 -51.56 -21.45 64.53
N ASP A 633 -52.65 -20.77 64.21
CA ASP A 633 -53.84 -21.35 63.57
C ASP A 633 -53.48 -21.96 62.21
N ALA A 634 -52.79 -21.20 61.35
CA ALA A 634 -52.38 -21.68 60.04
C ALA A 634 -51.44 -22.89 60.13
N ALA A 635 -50.48 -22.90 61.07
CA ALA A 635 -49.60 -24.04 61.29
C ALA A 635 -50.35 -25.26 61.81
N SER A 636 -51.39 -25.09 62.63
CA SER A 636 -52.21 -26.21 63.16
C SER A 636 -52.98 -26.94 62.05
N ASP A 637 -53.34 -26.21 60.99
CA ASP A 637 -54.07 -26.71 59.83
C ASP A 637 -53.15 -27.31 58.74
N VAL A 638 -51.84 -27.42 59.00
CA VAL A 638 -50.87 -28.07 58.11
C VAL A 638 -50.29 -29.32 58.77
N GLU A 639 -50.27 -30.43 58.03
CA GLU A 639 -49.67 -31.68 58.49
C GLU A 639 -48.19 -31.47 58.87
N GLY A 640 -47.81 -31.89 60.08
CA GLY A 640 -46.46 -31.66 60.63
C GLY A 640 -46.26 -30.29 61.31
N GLY A 641 -47.26 -29.40 61.33
CA GLY A 641 -47.13 -28.04 61.86
C GLY A 641 -47.31 -27.88 63.38
N ARG A 642 -47.48 -28.97 64.14
CA ARG A 642 -47.75 -28.91 65.58
C ARG A 642 -46.67 -28.18 66.38
N GLU A 643 -45.40 -28.37 66.01
CA GLU A 643 -44.27 -27.73 66.68
C GLU A 643 -44.28 -26.21 66.47
N TYR A 644 -44.47 -25.77 65.22
CA TYR A 644 -44.59 -24.36 64.84
C TYR A 644 -45.83 -23.70 65.48
N SER A 645 -46.97 -24.39 65.50
CA SER A 645 -48.20 -23.90 66.13
C SER A 645 -48.03 -23.71 67.63
N ASN A 646 -47.48 -24.70 68.33
CA ASN A 646 -47.23 -24.63 69.77
C ASN A 646 -46.24 -23.52 70.12
N ALA A 647 -45.20 -23.32 69.30
CA ALA A 647 -44.23 -22.25 69.53
C ALA A 647 -44.87 -20.87 69.35
N ALA A 648 -45.65 -20.66 68.28
CA ALA A 648 -46.35 -19.40 68.05
C ALA A 648 -47.40 -19.10 69.15
N TRP A 649 -48.04 -20.11 69.74
CA TRP A 649 -48.95 -19.95 70.89
C TRP A 649 -48.24 -19.59 72.22
N ARG A 650 -46.97 -20.00 72.39
CA ARG A 650 -46.24 -19.88 73.67
C ARG A 650 -45.55 -18.54 73.87
N TYR A 651 -45.20 -17.85 72.78
CA TYR A 651 -44.50 -16.57 72.81
C TYR A 651 -45.48 -15.42 72.70
#